data_AF-A0A4X2M361-F1
#
_entry.id   AF-A0A4X2M361-F1
#
_cell.length_a   1.000
_cell.length_b   1.000
_cell.length_c   1.000
_cell.angle_alpha   90.00
_cell.angle_beta   90.00
_cell.angle_gamma   90.00
#
_symmetry.space_group_name_H-M   'P 1'
#
loop_
_entity.id
_entity.type
_entity.pdbx_description
1 polymer ?
#
loop_
_entity_poly.entity_id
_entity_poly.type
_entity_poly.pdbx_seq_one_letter_code
_entity_poly.pdbx_strand_id
1 'polypeptide(L)'
;MENFILYEEIGRGSRTVVYKGRRKGTINFVAILCTDKCKRPEITNWVRLTNEIKHKNIVTFHEWYETSNHLWLVVELCTGGSLELVIAQDEHLPEDVVREFGIDLVTGLHHIHKLGILFCDLSPGKILLEGPGTLKYSNFSLAKAEGENLEEFFALVASEEGGGDGENIQRRCMRSRVKGSPIYTAPEVMKGMDFSIESDLWSLGCLLYEMFSGRPPFFSESFSDLVEQILYQDLLPPTPKDSTLPEASSEFINLLDGLLQKEPQKRLTWAGVLQHSFWKEAFNRKDRDCPNTQDASFRKIMEYSLPEECEELLKNKENVQTTGLNISQQFNKSFKLENPAELRPKSALGNGQLNESIFLLSSRPTPRTSTAVGGHSDVVTHQPALQTSPSTEVRNLYLSQQDIESKMKELIYTDADLIVTPIIDNPKIMKQLPIRFDVKMLHLPAYTAEKLLFLKEQEWHEFLQQVCCQLDTTEKSTAASRAKLNLLYYLCTISNHKEVATKLIHSQLLPLLIQQLRAAPNWDIRAKVARVIGLLASHTTELQENVPVTEAVTLLTELIRENFRNSKLKQCLLPTLGELIYLVASQEEKKEHPRECWVVPLAAYTVLMRCLREGEERVVNHMAAKIIENVCTTFSVQAQGFITGEIGPVLWYLFKHSTIDSLRITAISALCRITRHSPNAFQNVIEKVGLTSVINSLASAICKVQQYMLTLFTAMLSCGIHLQRLIQEKDFVTTIIRLFDSPSTSIRAKAFLVLLYVLLHNREMLLLSCQARLVMYIERDSRKATPGKEQQSGNEYLSKCLDLLIYHIVQELPGILGDVLSALANVSGRKHPSTVQVKQLKICLPMMAVVLHLVTSQVFRPQVVTEEFLFSCGTLLVVDYILPPLVSLVQSQNVEWRLFSLRLLSETTSLLVSREVVAEEKEESLNSNTKLLSLIRDVLLPQFEHVLMEPDPVPAYALKLLVAMTEHNPAFTSLVEESKLIPVLFEVILEHQGSILGNTMQSVIALLNNLVAYKESNMKLLYEQGLVRHICSLLIETSALYLDMDNKNNIKTANALLFSLLDILQCMLIHTSTVVRRTLQAQKNGAGGDIQAAEDLLLVNKPLTDLISLLIQLLPSEDPEIFEVSSRCLSVLVQLYGGDNADSMSPENMDNFAELLKSKKDPKEQKLLLRVIKRLITSNEKHLESLKKDGAALIHSLEALVPPSSPQDNTVVSLAKEIIEIVGHQK
;
A
#
# COMPACT_ATOMS: atom_id res chain seq x y z
N MET A 1 12.15 4.14 10.22
CA MET A 1 11.92 2.77 10.74
C MET A 1 10.54 2.52 11.36
N GLU A 2 9.77 3.57 11.69
CA GLU A 2 8.44 3.45 12.35
C GLU A 2 7.40 2.63 11.56
N ASN A 3 7.55 2.55 10.24
CA ASN A 3 6.67 1.81 9.33
C ASN A 3 6.90 0.29 9.32
N PHE A 4 7.90 -0.22 10.04
CA PHE A 4 8.26 -1.64 10.02
C PHE A 4 8.22 -2.23 11.43
N ILE A 5 7.82 -3.50 11.51
CA ILE A 5 7.98 -4.35 12.69
C ILE A 5 9.19 -5.24 12.42
N LEU A 6 10.18 -5.20 13.30
CA LEU A 6 11.32 -6.10 13.27
C LEU A 6 10.97 -7.38 14.03
N TYR A 7 11.41 -8.51 13.50
CA TYR A 7 11.28 -9.84 14.10
C TYR A 7 12.68 -10.38 14.42
N GLU A 8 12.92 -11.67 14.18
CA GLU A 8 14.18 -12.34 14.43
C GLU A 8 15.33 -11.84 13.54
N GLU A 9 16.54 -11.93 14.07
CA GLU A 9 17.77 -11.85 13.29
C GLU A 9 17.88 -13.09 12.40
N ILE A 10 18.06 -12.88 11.10
CA ILE A 10 18.18 -13.94 10.09
C ILE A 10 19.60 -14.04 9.51
N GLY A 11 20.47 -13.07 9.79
CA GLY A 11 21.85 -13.10 9.35
C GLY A 11 22.69 -11.99 9.97
N ARG A 12 24.01 -12.22 10.05
CA ARG A 12 24.97 -11.26 10.60
C ARG A 12 26.23 -11.23 9.76
N GLY A 13 26.69 -10.02 9.45
CA GLY A 13 27.96 -9.75 8.81
C GLY A 13 28.79 -8.76 9.63
N SER A 14 30.00 -8.45 9.13
CA SER A 14 30.85 -7.44 9.75
C SER A 14 30.12 -6.10 9.84
N ARG A 15 29.81 -5.61 11.05
CA ARG A 15 29.08 -4.34 11.29
C ARG A 15 27.70 -4.24 10.60
N THR A 16 27.07 -5.38 10.32
CA THR A 16 25.75 -5.43 9.69
C THR A 16 24.94 -6.57 10.30
N VAL A 17 23.69 -6.31 10.70
CA VAL A 17 22.74 -7.32 11.18
C VAL A 17 21.50 -7.29 10.30
N VAL A 18 21.01 -8.46 9.88
CA VAL A 18 19.84 -8.59 9.02
C VAL A 18 18.68 -9.14 9.83
N TYR A 19 17.57 -8.41 9.84
CA TYR A 19 16.34 -8.80 10.51
C TYR A 19 15.27 -9.18 9.51
N LYS A 20 14.45 -10.16 9.85
CA LYS A 20 13.14 -10.29 9.21
C LYS A 20 12.26 -9.14 9.66
N GLY A 21 11.60 -8.48 8.72
CA GLY A 21 10.70 -7.37 8.96
C GLY A 21 9.34 -7.57 8.33
N ARG A 22 8.34 -6.82 8.80
CA ARG A 22 7.04 -6.68 8.13
C ARG A 22 6.64 -5.23 8.08
N ARG A 23 6.17 -4.75 6.92
CA ARG A 23 5.62 -3.40 6.81
C ARG A 23 4.28 -3.32 7.56
N LYS A 24 4.17 -2.40 8.52
CA LYS A 24 2.96 -2.17 9.32
C LYS A 24 1.78 -1.89 8.37
N GLY A 25 0.60 -2.43 8.71
CA GLY A 25 -0.60 -2.35 7.87
C GLY A 25 -0.63 -3.28 6.65
N THR A 26 0.41 -4.10 6.43
CA THR A 26 0.47 -5.10 5.35
C THR A 26 0.91 -6.47 5.87
N ILE A 27 0.76 -7.52 5.05
CA ILE A 27 1.33 -8.85 5.30
C ILE A 27 2.66 -9.06 4.56
N ASN A 28 3.26 -7.99 4.02
CA ASN A 28 4.47 -8.07 3.23
C ASN A 28 5.68 -8.16 4.14
N PHE A 29 6.35 -9.31 4.11
CA PHE A 29 7.61 -9.53 4.80
C PHE A 29 8.79 -9.05 3.96
N VAL A 30 9.81 -8.53 4.64
CA VAL A 30 11.01 -7.91 4.04
C VAL A 30 12.24 -8.32 4.83
N ALA A 31 13.42 -8.23 4.23
CA ALA A 31 14.69 -8.26 4.94
C ALA A 31 15.15 -6.83 5.24
N ILE A 32 15.51 -6.56 6.49
CA ILE A 32 15.92 -5.24 6.98
C ILE A 32 17.37 -5.35 7.45
N LEU A 33 18.30 -4.79 6.67
CA LEU A 33 19.71 -4.72 6.99
C LEU A 33 19.96 -3.48 7.84
N CYS A 34 20.37 -3.66 9.09
CA CYS A 34 20.87 -2.62 9.98
C CYS A 34 22.40 -2.59 9.91
N THR A 35 23.01 -1.46 9.53
CA THR A 35 24.46 -1.36 9.36
C THR A 35 25.01 -0.09 9.98
N ASP A 36 26.27 -0.14 10.42
CA ASP A 36 26.97 1.04 10.92
C ASP A 36 27.09 2.13 9.84
N LYS A 37 27.01 3.41 10.24
CA LYS A 37 27.14 4.55 9.31
C LYS A 37 28.47 4.58 8.54
N CYS A 38 29.52 3.97 9.10
CA CYS A 38 30.81 3.84 8.42
C CYS A 38 30.75 3.01 7.12
N LYS A 39 29.64 2.30 6.85
CA LYS A 39 29.35 1.56 5.61
C LYS A 39 28.46 2.34 4.62
N ARG A 40 28.31 3.65 4.79
CA ARG A 40 27.50 4.48 3.87
C ARG A 40 27.95 4.35 2.41
N PRO A 41 29.26 4.38 2.06
CA PRO A 41 29.69 4.22 0.67
C PRO A 41 29.15 2.94 0.03
N GLU A 42 29.26 1.82 0.75
CA GLU A 42 28.83 0.50 0.30
C GLU A 42 27.31 0.41 0.13
N ILE A 43 26.52 0.98 1.05
CA ILE A 43 25.05 0.99 0.96
C ILE A 43 24.56 1.93 -0.13
N THR A 44 25.18 3.10 -0.26
CA THR A 44 24.81 4.08 -1.30
C THR A 44 25.08 3.52 -2.69
N ASN A 45 26.22 2.82 -2.84
CA ASN A 45 26.56 2.11 -4.08
C ASN A 45 25.53 1.03 -4.42
N TRP A 46 25.09 0.27 -3.43
CA TRP A 46 24.04 -0.73 -3.65
C TRP A 46 22.74 -0.05 -4.10
N VAL A 47 22.25 0.94 -3.35
CA VAL A 47 20.97 1.61 -3.63
C VAL A 47 20.96 2.24 -5.02
N ARG A 48 22.02 2.96 -5.41
CA ARG A 48 22.08 3.62 -6.73
C ARG A 48 21.99 2.62 -7.89
N LEU A 49 22.57 1.43 -7.73
CA LEU A 49 22.61 0.42 -8.78
C LEU A 49 21.29 -0.35 -8.87
N THR A 50 20.61 -0.59 -7.74
CA THR A 50 19.44 -1.49 -7.71
C THR A 50 18.08 -0.81 -7.59
N ASN A 51 18.00 0.50 -7.33
CA ASN A 51 16.71 1.19 -7.08
C ASN A 51 15.68 1.02 -8.20
N GLU A 52 16.12 1.01 -9.47
CA GLU A 52 15.23 0.84 -10.64
C GLU A 52 15.16 -0.61 -11.16
N ILE A 53 15.97 -1.53 -10.62
CA ILE A 53 16.07 -2.90 -11.14
C ILE A 53 14.93 -3.75 -10.60
N LYS A 54 14.18 -4.38 -11.51
CA LYS A 54 13.14 -5.38 -11.19
C LYS A 54 13.36 -6.62 -12.04
N HIS A 55 13.95 -7.66 -11.45
CA HIS A 55 14.26 -8.91 -12.16
C HIS A 55 14.10 -10.11 -11.24
N LYS A 56 13.61 -11.25 -11.76
CA LYS A 56 13.31 -12.45 -10.94
C LYS A 56 14.54 -12.99 -10.19
N ASN A 57 15.74 -12.83 -10.77
CA ASN A 57 17.00 -13.30 -10.21
C ASN A 57 17.80 -12.19 -9.51
N ILE A 58 17.21 -11.05 -9.16
CA ILE A 58 17.89 -9.96 -8.43
C ILE A 58 16.99 -9.55 -7.26
N VAL A 59 17.57 -9.47 -6.06
CA VAL A 59 16.84 -9.07 -4.85
C VAL A 59 16.27 -7.65 -5.02
N THR A 60 14.96 -7.52 -4.85
CA THR A 60 14.27 -6.24 -5.06
C THR A 60 14.59 -5.25 -3.94
N PHE A 61 15.06 -4.05 -4.30
CA PHE A 61 15.16 -2.93 -3.38
C PHE A 61 13.77 -2.36 -3.05
N HIS A 62 13.52 -2.01 -1.79
CA HIS A 62 12.29 -1.34 -1.37
C HIS A 62 12.55 0.08 -0.90
N GLU A 63 13.26 0.24 0.21
CA GLU A 63 13.44 1.54 0.88
C GLU A 63 14.76 1.53 1.68
N TRP A 64 15.28 2.71 2.03
CA TRP A 64 16.39 2.82 2.99
C TRP A 64 16.24 4.08 3.84
N TYR A 65 16.78 4.01 5.05
CA TYR A 65 16.60 5.01 6.10
C TYR A 65 17.90 5.25 6.86
N GLU A 66 17.98 6.41 7.50
CA GLU A 66 19.06 6.72 8.42
C GLU A 66 18.47 7.11 9.78
N THR A 67 19.03 6.53 10.84
CA THR A 67 18.74 6.91 12.23
C THR A 67 19.98 7.53 12.87
N SER A 68 19.89 7.90 14.16
CA SER A 68 21.01 8.48 14.90
C SER A 68 22.32 7.69 14.78
N ASN A 69 22.25 6.36 14.84
CA ASN A 69 23.43 5.49 14.93
C ASN A 69 23.61 4.50 13.77
N HIS A 70 22.59 4.25 12.95
CA HIS A 70 22.64 3.18 11.93
C HIS A 70 22.01 3.61 10.61
N LEU A 71 22.45 2.98 9.52
CA LEU A 71 21.76 2.96 8.23
C LEU A 71 20.92 1.69 8.12
N TRP A 72 19.75 1.81 7.52
CA TRP A 72 18.78 0.73 7.39
C TRP A 72 18.43 0.55 5.93
N LEU A 73 18.69 -0.64 5.37
CA LEU A 73 18.35 -0.99 4.00
C LEU A 73 17.24 -2.05 4.02
N VAL A 74 16.12 -1.77 3.36
CA VAL A 74 14.95 -2.66 3.27
C VAL A 74 14.88 -3.26 1.88
N VAL A 75 14.96 -4.58 1.80
CA VAL A 75 14.95 -5.36 0.56
C VAL A 75 14.00 -6.54 0.67
N GLU A 76 13.78 -7.22 -0.45
CA GLU A 76 13.01 -8.45 -0.53
C GLU A 76 13.53 -9.54 0.43
N LEU A 77 12.62 -10.30 1.04
CA LEU A 77 12.98 -11.40 1.94
C LEU A 77 13.13 -12.72 1.16
N CYS A 78 14.35 -13.23 1.05
CA CYS A 78 14.61 -14.58 0.55
C CYS A 78 14.69 -15.58 1.71
N THR A 79 13.73 -16.50 1.81
CA THR A 79 13.62 -17.41 2.96
C THR A 79 14.45 -18.70 2.83
N GLY A 80 15.03 -18.98 1.67
CA GLY A 80 15.78 -20.22 1.38
C GLY A 80 17.24 -20.20 1.82
N GLY A 81 17.73 -19.11 2.43
CA GLY A 81 19.13 -18.96 2.83
C GLY A 81 20.06 -18.60 1.67
N SER A 82 21.37 -18.65 1.91
CA SER A 82 22.40 -18.42 0.88
C SER A 82 22.77 -19.71 0.16
N LEU A 83 23.24 -19.58 -1.09
CA LEU A 83 23.77 -20.70 -1.86
C LEU A 83 24.99 -21.34 -1.17
N GLU A 84 25.76 -20.55 -0.42
CA GLU A 84 26.85 -21.07 0.43
C GLU A 84 26.37 -22.11 1.45
N LEU A 85 25.24 -21.85 2.12
CA LEU A 85 24.67 -22.79 3.09
C LEU A 85 24.16 -24.06 2.40
N VAL A 86 23.59 -23.94 1.20
CA VAL A 86 23.12 -25.08 0.42
C VAL A 86 24.29 -25.98 0.02
N ILE A 87 25.37 -25.40 -0.54
CA ILE A 87 26.57 -26.16 -0.93
C ILE A 87 27.23 -26.80 0.31
N ALA A 88 27.26 -26.09 1.45
CA ALA A 88 27.83 -26.64 2.68
C ALA A 88 26.99 -27.78 3.29
N GLN A 89 25.66 -27.75 3.13
CA GLN A 89 24.75 -28.78 3.64
C GLN A 89 24.72 -30.04 2.77
N ASP A 90 24.62 -29.86 1.46
CA ASP A 90 24.51 -30.97 0.50
C ASP A 90 25.88 -31.54 0.13
N GLU A 91 26.97 -30.86 0.52
CA GLU A 91 28.37 -31.10 0.17
C GLU A 91 28.69 -31.02 -1.32
N HIS A 92 27.76 -31.38 -2.21
CA HIS A 92 27.82 -31.27 -3.66
C HIS A 92 26.39 -31.22 -4.23
N LEU A 93 26.20 -30.62 -5.40
CA LEU A 93 24.91 -30.57 -6.08
C LEU A 93 24.90 -31.46 -7.34
N PRO A 94 23.82 -32.25 -7.58
CA PRO A 94 23.67 -33.00 -8.82
C PRO A 94 23.73 -32.09 -10.04
N GLU A 95 24.31 -32.56 -11.15
CA GLU A 95 24.49 -31.75 -12.37
C GLU A 95 23.18 -31.11 -12.86
N ASP A 96 22.05 -31.79 -12.77
CA ASP A 96 20.76 -31.24 -13.18
C ASP A 96 20.32 -30.06 -12.29
N VAL A 97 20.60 -30.11 -10.99
CA VAL A 97 20.37 -28.98 -10.07
C VAL A 97 21.33 -27.84 -10.36
N VAL A 98 22.61 -28.16 -10.62
CA VAL A 98 23.61 -27.17 -11.05
C VAL A 98 23.19 -26.48 -12.35
N ARG A 99 22.57 -27.20 -13.28
CA ARG A 99 22.03 -26.65 -14.52
C ARG A 99 20.85 -25.72 -14.26
N GLU A 100 19.89 -26.11 -13.42
CA GLU A 100 18.74 -25.27 -13.07
C GLU A 100 19.17 -23.98 -12.37
N PHE A 101 20.01 -24.09 -11.36
CA PHE A 101 20.60 -22.95 -10.65
C PHE A 101 21.49 -22.10 -11.58
N GLY A 102 22.26 -22.75 -12.45
CA GLY A 102 23.07 -22.09 -13.46
C GLY A 102 22.24 -21.25 -14.44
N ILE A 103 21.05 -21.71 -14.83
CA ILE A 103 20.13 -20.94 -15.68
C ILE A 103 19.71 -19.63 -14.99
N ASP A 104 19.38 -19.69 -13.70
CA ASP A 104 19.00 -18.50 -12.94
C ASP A 104 20.17 -17.52 -12.75
N LEU A 105 21.38 -18.03 -12.48
CA LEU A 105 22.60 -17.22 -12.40
C LEU A 105 22.91 -16.52 -13.73
N VAL A 106 22.90 -17.27 -14.84
CA VAL A 106 23.10 -16.76 -16.20
C VAL A 106 22.06 -15.70 -16.56
N THR A 107 20.78 -15.96 -16.26
CA THR A 107 19.69 -15.01 -16.54
C THR A 107 19.85 -13.71 -15.76
N GLY A 108 20.18 -13.81 -14.46
CA GLY A 108 20.42 -12.64 -13.61
C GLY A 108 21.63 -11.83 -14.05
N LEU A 109 22.78 -12.48 -14.23
CA LEU A 109 24.02 -11.82 -14.60
C LEU A 109 23.96 -11.19 -16.00
N HIS A 110 23.27 -11.85 -16.94
CA HIS A 110 23.07 -11.30 -18.28
C HIS A 110 22.26 -9.99 -18.24
N HIS A 111 21.24 -9.94 -17.39
CA HIS A 111 20.47 -8.72 -17.18
C HIS A 111 21.32 -7.59 -16.55
N ILE A 112 22.14 -7.92 -15.54
CA ILE A 112 23.07 -6.97 -14.89
C ILE A 112 24.03 -6.38 -15.93
N HIS A 113 24.67 -7.22 -16.75
CA HIS A 113 25.60 -6.76 -17.78
C HIS A 113 24.90 -5.97 -18.90
N LYS A 114 23.66 -6.31 -19.27
CA LYS A 114 22.87 -5.55 -20.26
C LYS A 114 22.56 -4.12 -19.79
N LEU A 115 22.50 -3.89 -18.49
CA LEU A 115 22.37 -2.56 -17.90
C LEU A 115 23.71 -1.82 -17.78
N GLY A 116 24.83 -2.39 -18.21
CA GLY A 116 26.16 -1.78 -18.09
C GLY A 116 26.76 -1.83 -16.68
N ILE A 117 26.25 -2.75 -15.84
CA ILE A 117 26.72 -2.97 -14.46
C ILE A 117 27.60 -4.22 -14.45
N LEU A 118 28.69 -4.18 -13.70
CA LEU A 118 29.54 -5.31 -13.35
C LEU A 118 29.29 -5.68 -11.89
N PHE A 119 29.14 -6.97 -11.59
CA PHE A 119 28.85 -7.44 -10.24
C PHE A 119 30.12 -7.49 -9.37
N CYS A 120 31.27 -7.83 -9.96
CA CYS A 120 32.64 -7.77 -9.42
C CYS A 120 32.96 -8.63 -8.18
N ASP A 121 31.97 -9.09 -7.43
CA ASP A 121 32.18 -9.92 -6.23
C ASP A 121 31.17 -11.06 -6.16
N LEU A 122 31.15 -11.89 -7.21
CA LEU A 122 30.29 -13.06 -7.30
C LEU A 122 30.83 -14.19 -6.40
N SER A 123 30.06 -14.55 -5.37
CA SER A 123 30.37 -15.65 -4.44
C SER A 123 29.09 -16.31 -3.94
N PRO A 124 29.13 -17.57 -3.46
CA PRO A 124 27.95 -18.30 -2.98
C PRO A 124 27.19 -17.57 -1.87
N GLY A 125 27.89 -16.87 -0.98
CA GLY A 125 27.28 -16.11 0.13
C GLY A 125 26.47 -14.89 -0.33
N LYS A 126 26.65 -14.44 -1.58
CA LYS A 126 25.96 -13.28 -2.18
C LYS A 126 24.84 -13.66 -3.14
N ILE A 127 24.50 -14.94 -3.20
CA ILE A 127 23.34 -15.47 -3.91
C ILE A 127 22.37 -16.07 -2.89
N LEU A 128 21.12 -15.62 -2.90
CA LEU A 128 20.06 -16.10 -2.01
C LEU A 128 19.04 -16.95 -2.75
N LEU A 129 18.36 -17.83 -2.02
CA LEU A 129 17.29 -18.68 -2.53
C LEU A 129 15.92 -18.15 -2.08
N GLU A 130 14.99 -18.01 -3.02
CA GLU A 130 13.57 -17.81 -2.74
C GLU A 130 12.81 -19.13 -2.94
N GLY A 131 12.08 -19.57 -1.90
CA GLY A 131 11.31 -20.82 -1.95
C GLY A 131 12.19 -22.05 -2.22
N PRO A 132 11.69 -23.08 -2.94
CA PRO A 132 12.43 -24.32 -3.20
C PRO A 132 13.44 -24.25 -4.35
N GLY A 133 13.71 -23.11 -5.01
CA GLY A 133 14.68 -23.16 -6.12
C GLY A 133 15.07 -21.90 -6.91
N THR A 134 14.53 -20.70 -6.65
CA THR A 134 14.91 -19.52 -7.47
C THR A 134 16.10 -18.78 -6.87
N LEU A 135 17.22 -18.70 -7.61
CA LEU A 135 18.42 -17.98 -7.17
C LEU A 135 18.35 -16.49 -7.48
N LYS A 136 18.80 -15.66 -6.53
CA LYS A 136 18.82 -14.19 -6.63
C LYS A 136 20.14 -13.58 -6.20
N TYR A 137 20.67 -12.67 -7.02
CA TYR A 137 21.80 -11.79 -6.67
C TYR A 137 21.38 -10.83 -5.56
N SER A 138 22.10 -10.84 -4.43
CA SER A 138 21.61 -10.22 -3.20
C SER A 138 22.51 -9.15 -2.60
N ASN A 139 23.66 -8.83 -3.19
CA ASN A 139 24.59 -7.86 -2.61
C ASN A 139 25.41 -7.09 -3.67
N PHE A 140 24.99 -5.84 -3.92
CA PHE A 140 25.60 -4.95 -4.92
C PHE A 140 26.56 -3.92 -4.29
N SER A 141 27.03 -4.14 -3.07
CA SER A 141 27.92 -3.19 -2.38
C SER A 141 29.22 -2.91 -3.11
N LEU A 142 29.76 -3.89 -3.86
CA LEU A 142 31.00 -3.79 -4.64
C LEU A 142 30.78 -3.80 -6.15
N ALA A 143 29.51 -3.84 -6.59
CA ALA A 143 29.18 -3.74 -8.00
C ALA A 143 29.51 -2.33 -8.51
N LYS A 144 29.75 -2.17 -9.81
CA LYS A 144 30.07 -0.86 -10.39
C LYS A 144 29.63 -0.77 -11.84
N ALA A 145 29.48 0.43 -12.36
CA ALA A 145 29.28 0.60 -13.79
C ALA A 145 30.58 0.28 -14.56
N GLU A 146 30.46 -0.19 -15.78
CA GLU A 146 31.62 -0.47 -16.63
C GLU A 146 32.46 0.81 -16.84
N GLY A 147 33.77 0.73 -16.60
CA GLY A 147 34.69 1.87 -16.67
C GLY A 147 34.66 2.83 -15.48
N GLU A 148 33.92 2.53 -14.41
CA GLU A 148 33.87 3.35 -13.20
C GLU A 148 35.00 3.02 -12.21
N ASN A 149 35.58 4.06 -11.60
CA ASN A 149 36.50 3.91 -10.48
C ASN A 149 35.73 3.91 -9.15
N LEU A 150 35.48 2.71 -8.62
CA LEU A 150 34.72 2.54 -7.38
C LEU A 150 35.43 3.15 -6.16
N GLU A 151 36.77 3.22 -6.16
CA GLU A 151 37.54 3.85 -5.07
C GLU A 151 37.27 5.35 -4.98
N GLU A 152 37.18 6.03 -6.13
CA GLU A 152 36.84 7.45 -6.20
C GLU A 152 35.41 7.69 -5.73
N PHE A 153 34.47 6.85 -6.15
CA PHE A 153 33.09 6.92 -5.68
C PHE A 153 32.99 6.78 -4.16
N PHE A 154 33.68 5.81 -3.56
CA PHE A 154 33.67 5.62 -2.11
C PHE A 154 34.29 6.79 -1.37
N ALA A 155 35.36 7.39 -1.92
CA ALA A 155 35.99 8.58 -1.36
C ALA A 155 35.06 9.79 -1.38
N LEU A 156 34.31 10.00 -2.47
CA LEU A 156 33.33 11.09 -2.60
C LEU A 156 32.25 10.98 -1.52
N VAL A 157 31.60 9.81 -1.39
CA VAL A 157 30.53 9.59 -0.40
C VAL A 157 31.05 9.72 1.04
N ALA A 158 32.30 9.34 1.31
CA ALA A 158 32.89 9.46 2.64
C ALA A 158 33.29 10.90 3.03
N SER A 159 33.49 11.79 2.05
CA SER A 159 33.99 13.15 2.28
C SER A 159 32.91 14.17 2.70
N GLU A 160 31.63 13.87 2.49
CA GLU A 160 30.51 14.80 2.77
C GLU A 160 30.18 15.01 4.27
N GLU A 161 30.83 14.31 5.22
CA GLU A 161 30.44 14.31 6.64
C GLU A 161 31.35 15.01 7.66
N GLY A 162 32.42 15.71 7.25
CA GLY A 162 33.12 16.69 8.11
C GLY A 162 33.59 16.22 9.50
N GLY A 163 34.83 15.73 9.59
CA GLY A 163 35.61 15.61 10.83
C GLY A 163 37.10 15.49 10.49
N GLY A 164 37.93 16.42 10.98
CA GLY A 164 39.26 16.75 10.46
C GLY A 164 40.41 15.74 10.65
N ASP A 165 41.51 16.11 9.98
CA ASP A 165 42.89 15.61 10.02
C ASP A 165 43.16 14.12 9.77
N GLY A 166 43.41 13.78 8.50
CA GLY A 166 43.96 12.46 8.14
C GLY A 166 44.02 12.10 6.65
N GLU A 167 44.24 13.05 5.73
CA GLU A 167 44.13 12.84 4.27
C GLU A 167 44.94 11.65 3.70
N ASN A 168 45.99 11.18 4.38
CA ASN A 168 46.82 10.05 3.93
C ASN A 168 46.48 8.68 4.55
N ILE A 169 45.74 8.62 5.67
CA ILE A 169 45.32 7.35 6.30
C ILE A 169 44.00 6.85 5.67
N GLN A 170 43.12 7.77 5.28
CA GLN A 170 41.84 7.47 4.61
C GLN A 170 42.06 6.71 3.29
N ARG A 171 42.92 7.21 2.40
CA ARG A 171 43.18 6.63 1.06
C ARG A 171 43.71 5.19 1.10
N ARG A 172 44.52 4.85 2.12
CA ARG A 172 45.10 3.50 2.27
C ARG A 172 44.10 2.49 2.85
N CYS A 173 43.18 2.95 3.69
CA CYS A 173 42.08 2.13 4.23
C CYS A 173 41.01 1.82 3.17
N MET A 174 40.78 2.71 2.20
CA MET A 174 39.78 2.52 1.13
C MET A 174 40.16 1.45 0.11
N ARG A 175 41.44 1.32 -0.29
CA ARG A 175 41.94 0.22 -1.14
C ARG A 175 41.68 -1.19 -0.56
N SER A 176 41.52 -1.29 0.76
CA SER A 176 41.20 -2.56 1.43
C SER A 176 39.71 -2.86 1.45
N ARG A 177 38.84 -1.85 1.27
CA ARG A 177 37.37 -1.99 1.35
C ARG A 177 36.72 -2.39 0.04
N VAL A 178 37.39 -2.15 -1.09
CA VAL A 178 36.90 -2.46 -2.45
C VAL A 178 37.27 -3.88 -2.90
N LYS A 179 37.97 -4.65 -2.06
CA LYS A 179 38.41 -6.01 -2.39
C LYS A 179 37.38 -7.03 -1.92
N GLY A 180 36.76 -7.72 -2.89
CA GLY A 180 35.89 -8.87 -2.69
C GLY A 180 36.66 -10.15 -2.33
N SER A 181 36.01 -11.30 -2.48
CA SER A 181 36.66 -12.60 -2.22
C SER A 181 37.71 -12.92 -3.29
N PRO A 182 38.98 -13.15 -2.92
CA PRO A 182 40.04 -13.44 -3.89
C PRO A 182 39.87 -14.80 -4.59
N ILE A 183 39.09 -15.70 -3.98
CA ILE A 183 38.88 -17.09 -4.46
C ILE A 183 38.19 -17.10 -5.84
N TYR A 184 37.26 -16.18 -6.09
CA TYR A 184 36.50 -16.12 -7.34
C TYR A 184 37.03 -15.07 -8.32
N THR A 185 38.16 -14.42 -7.99
CA THR A 185 38.69 -13.32 -8.78
C THR A 185 39.42 -13.83 -10.01
N ALA A 186 39.18 -13.19 -11.17
CA ALA A 186 39.80 -13.58 -12.43
C ALA A 186 41.32 -13.32 -12.47
N PRO A 187 42.11 -14.10 -13.23
CA PRO A 187 43.57 -13.97 -13.30
C PRO A 187 44.02 -12.57 -13.71
N GLU A 188 43.31 -11.93 -14.63
CA GLU A 188 43.61 -10.57 -15.07
C GLU A 188 43.43 -9.53 -13.96
N VAL A 189 42.39 -9.68 -13.14
CA VAL A 189 42.12 -8.78 -12.01
C VAL A 189 43.17 -9.00 -10.90
N MET A 190 43.61 -10.24 -10.70
CA MET A 190 44.75 -10.55 -9.82
C MET A 190 46.08 -9.93 -10.30
N LYS A 191 46.27 -9.79 -11.62
CA LYS A 191 47.41 -9.05 -12.22
C LYS A 191 47.25 -7.52 -12.14
N GLY A 192 46.14 -7.01 -11.61
CA GLY A 192 45.87 -5.59 -11.44
C GLY A 192 45.14 -4.93 -12.62
N MET A 193 44.58 -5.71 -13.55
CA MET A 193 43.63 -5.17 -14.53
C MET A 193 42.28 -4.86 -13.86
N ASP A 194 41.48 -4.01 -14.49
CA ASP A 194 40.15 -3.69 -13.97
C ASP A 194 39.13 -4.81 -14.26
N PHE A 195 38.02 -4.81 -13.52
CA PHE A 195 36.92 -5.74 -13.76
C PHE A 195 36.25 -5.48 -15.12
N SER A 196 35.79 -6.57 -15.72
CA SER A 196 35.13 -6.62 -17.03
C SER A 196 34.00 -7.66 -17.02
N ILE A 197 33.18 -7.67 -18.07
CA ILE A 197 32.15 -8.70 -18.29
C ILE A 197 32.79 -10.10 -18.25
N GLU A 198 33.96 -10.26 -18.88
CA GLU A 198 34.69 -11.52 -18.93
C GLU A 198 35.12 -11.96 -17.52
N SER A 199 35.50 -11.02 -16.64
CA SER A 199 35.89 -11.34 -15.27
C SER A 199 34.73 -11.86 -14.42
N ASP A 200 33.51 -11.35 -14.61
CA ASP A 200 32.32 -11.88 -13.93
C ASP A 200 31.92 -13.27 -14.49
N LEU A 201 32.15 -13.52 -15.79
CA LEU A 201 31.97 -14.86 -16.37
C LEU A 201 32.97 -15.89 -15.83
N TRP A 202 34.20 -15.47 -15.51
CA TRP A 202 35.14 -16.32 -14.78
C TRP A 202 34.61 -16.68 -13.40
N SER A 203 34.14 -15.70 -12.63
CA SER A 203 33.58 -15.95 -11.30
C SER A 203 32.35 -16.85 -11.36
N LEU A 204 31.52 -16.75 -12.41
CA LEU A 204 30.42 -17.68 -12.68
C LEU A 204 30.93 -19.11 -12.90
N GLY A 205 32.01 -19.29 -13.66
CA GLY A 205 32.67 -20.59 -13.84
C GLY A 205 33.14 -21.19 -12.53
N CYS A 206 33.77 -20.38 -11.66
CA CYS A 206 34.19 -20.82 -10.32
C CYS A 206 33.00 -21.24 -9.45
N LEU A 207 31.89 -20.49 -9.52
CA LEU A 207 30.68 -20.78 -8.76
C LEU A 207 30.02 -22.09 -9.22
N LEU A 208 29.88 -22.30 -10.53
CA LEU A 208 29.35 -23.55 -11.10
C LEU A 208 30.23 -24.76 -10.73
N TYR A 209 31.55 -24.59 -10.79
CA TYR A 209 32.50 -25.61 -10.34
C TYR A 209 32.29 -25.98 -8.88
N GLU A 210 32.15 -24.98 -8.00
CA GLU A 210 31.96 -25.18 -6.57
C GLU A 210 30.61 -25.82 -6.25
N MET A 211 29.54 -25.43 -6.93
CA MET A 211 28.23 -26.05 -6.77
C MET A 211 28.28 -27.55 -7.04
N PHE A 212 28.98 -27.99 -8.09
CA PHE A 212 29.08 -29.41 -8.42
C PHE A 212 30.07 -30.17 -7.53
N SER A 213 31.23 -29.60 -7.20
CA SER A 213 32.31 -30.31 -6.49
C SER A 213 32.34 -30.10 -4.97
N GLY A 214 31.59 -29.12 -4.46
CA GLY A 214 31.58 -28.75 -3.05
C GLY A 214 32.77 -27.91 -2.57
N ARG A 215 33.64 -27.48 -3.50
CA ARG A 215 34.83 -26.68 -3.23
C ARG A 215 35.17 -25.81 -4.43
N PRO A 216 35.73 -24.60 -4.23
CA PRO A 216 36.15 -23.76 -5.34
C PRO A 216 37.30 -24.42 -6.14
N PRO A 217 37.48 -24.06 -7.43
CA PRO A 217 38.50 -24.66 -8.28
C PRO A 217 39.93 -24.35 -7.82
N PHE A 218 40.13 -23.21 -7.17
CA PHE A 218 41.41 -22.77 -6.61
C PHE A 218 41.20 -22.40 -5.14
N PHE A 219 42.03 -22.93 -4.25
CA PHE A 219 41.95 -22.68 -2.82
C PHE A 219 43.31 -22.91 -2.16
N SER A 220 43.74 -21.93 -1.36
CA SER A 220 44.88 -22.06 -0.47
C SER A 220 44.67 -21.18 0.75
N GLU A 221 45.23 -21.61 1.89
CA GLU A 221 45.28 -20.81 3.12
C GLU A 221 46.24 -19.61 2.98
N SER A 222 47.27 -19.74 2.13
CA SER A 222 48.21 -18.67 1.80
C SER A 222 47.69 -17.87 0.60
N PHE A 223 47.54 -16.56 0.78
CA PHE A 223 47.13 -15.66 -0.32
C PHE A 223 48.12 -15.70 -1.50
N SER A 224 49.42 -15.85 -1.24
CA SER A 224 50.44 -15.94 -2.30
C SER A 224 50.25 -17.19 -3.15
N ASP A 225 49.98 -18.32 -2.51
CA ASP A 225 49.80 -19.61 -3.16
C ASP A 225 48.48 -19.62 -3.94
N LEU A 226 47.41 -19.03 -3.38
CA LEU A 226 46.13 -18.87 -4.09
C LEU A 226 46.30 -18.07 -5.37
N VAL A 227 47.06 -16.96 -5.32
CA VAL A 227 47.38 -16.17 -6.52
C VAL A 227 48.16 -17.02 -7.53
N GLU A 228 49.15 -17.80 -7.08
CA GLU A 228 49.92 -18.68 -7.96
C GLU A 228 49.03 -19.75 -8.64
N GLN A 229 48.11 -20.36 -7.89
CA GLN A 229 47.13 -21.31 -8.42
C GLN A 229 46.22 -20.67 -9.47
N ILE A 230 45.64 -19.50 -9.15
CA ILE A 230 44.76 -18.77 -10.07
C ILE A 230 45.52 -18.36 -11.34
N LEU A 231 46.79 -18.01 -11.26
CA LEU A 231 47.57 -17.56 -12.42
C LEU A 231 48.12 -18.69 -13.29
N TYR A 232 48.56 -19.80 -12.68
CA TYR A 232 49.39 -20.80 -13.38
C TYR A 232 48.90 -22.24 -13.28
N GLN A 233 48.04 -22.59 -12.32
CA GLN A 233 47.56 -23.96 -12.19
C GLN A 233 46.50 -24.26 -13.25
N ASP A 234 46.67 -25.39 -13.93
CA ASP A 234 45.68 -25.94 -14.85
C ASP A 234 44.42 -26.41 -14.10
N LEU A 235 43.26 -26.24 -14.73
CA LEU A 235 41.99 -26.64 -14.14
C LEU A 235 41.93 -28.16 -14.02
N LEU A 236 41.71 -28.65 -12.79
CA LEU A 236 41.37 -30.05 -12.58
C LEU A 236 39.87 -30.24 -12.87
N PRO A 237 39.45 -31.38 -13.43
CA PRO A 237 38.03 -31.66 -13.63
C PRO A 237 37.30 -31.67 -12.27
N PRO A 238 36.08 -31.14 -12.19
CA PRO A 238 35.34 -31.07 -10.93
C PRO A 238 34.95 -32.49 -10.49
N THR A 239 35.52 -32.95 -9.38
CA THR A 239 35.19 -34.23 -8.76
C THR A 239 34.38 -34.00 -7.49
N PRO A 240 33.22 -34.68 -7.32
CA PRO A 240 32.47 -34.66 -6.06
C PRO A 240 33.34 -35.21 -4.91
N LYS A 241 33.06 -34.80 -3.67
CA LYS A 241 33.79 -35.31 -2.49
C LYS A 241 33.57 -36.81 -2.27
N ASP A 242 32.39 -37.32 -2.63
CA ASP A 242 32.08 -38.75 -2.59
C ASP A 242 32.38 -39.39 -3.96
N SER A 243 33.36 -40.28 -3.98
CA SER A 243 33.82 -40.98 -5.20
C SER A 243 32.81 -42.01 -5.74
N THR A 244 31.68 -42.21 -5.07
CA THR A 244 30.59 -43.09 -5.51
C THR A 244 29.57 -42.41 -6.44
N LEU A 245 29.67 -41.09 -6.62
CA LEU A 245 28.73 -40.29 -7.42
C LEU A 245 29.13 -40.18 -8.89
N PRO A 246 28.17 -39.86 -9.78
CA PRO A 246 28.45 -39.68 -11.21
C PRO A 246 29.47 -38.57 -11.46
N GLU A 247 30.43 -38.84 -12.36
CA GLU A 247 31.36 -37.82 -12.86
C GLU A 247 30.61 -36.74 -13.67
N ALA A 248 31.21 -35.55 -13.75
CA ALA A 248 30.70 -34.45 -14.54
C ALA A 248 30.57 -34.82 -16.03
N SER A 249 29.46 -34.43 -16.66
CA SER A 249 29.29 -34.63 -18.10
C SER A 249 30.34 -33.88 -18.91
N SER A 250 30.66 -34.40 -20.10
CA SER A 250 31.59 -33.72 -21.02
C SER A 250 31.08 -32.33 -21.43
N GLU A 251 29.76 -32.12 -21.46
CA GLU A 251 29.15 -30.81 -21.71
C GLU A 251 29.42 -29.85 -20.55
N PHE A 252 29.28 -30.30 -19.30
CA PHE A 252 29.55 -29.46 -18.14
C PHE A 252 31.03 -29.10 -18.03
N ILE A 253 31.93 -30.08 -18.25
CA ILE A 253 33.37 -29.85 -18.29
C ILE A 253 33.73 -28.86 -19.39
N ASN A 254 33.16 -28.99 -20.60
CA ASN A 254 33.42 -28.08 -21.70
C ASN A 254 32.96 -26.64 -21.41
N LEU A 255 31.84 -26.46 -20.70
CA LEU A 255 31.38 -25.14 -20.25
C LEU A 255 32.38 -24.51 -19.29
N LEU A 256 32.84 -25.28 -18.29
CA LEU A 256 33.83 -24.83 -17.31
C LEU A 256 35.17 -24.50 -17.97
N ASP A 257 35.64 -25.33 -18.89
CA ASP A 257 36.86 -25.07 -19.67
C ASP A 257 36.75 -23.77 -20.48
N GLY A 258 35.56 -23.44 -20.99
CA GLY A 258 35.30 -22.18 -21.68
C GLY A 258 35.27 -20.95 -20.76
N LEU A 259 34.65 -21.07 -19.58
CA LEU A 259 34.52 -19.97 -18.61
C LEU A 259 35.82 -19.72 -17.82
N LEU A 260 36.60 -20.77 -17.55
CA LEU A 260 37.82 -20.73 -16.74
C LEU A 260 39.10 -20.65 -17.58
N GLN A 261 39.02 -20.03 -18.77
CA GLN A 261 40.20 -19.63 -19.54
C GLN A 261 40.95 -18.49 -18.84
N LYS A 262 42.27 -18.68 -18.65
CA LYS A 262 43.14 -17.68 -17.98
C LYS A 262 43.26 -16.38 -18.77
N GLU A 263 43.28 -16.47 -20.09
CA GLU A 263 43.29 -15.32 -20.99
C GLU A 263 41.85 -14.87 -21.28
N PRO A 264 41.44 -13.64 -20.91
CA PRO A 264 40.05 -13.20 -21.05
C PRO A 264 39.56 -13.21 -22.51
N GLN A 265 40.46 -12.96 -23.47
CA GLN A 265 40.15 -12.97 -24.91
C GLN A 265 39.80 -14.37 -25.46
N LYS A 266 40.21 -15.43 -24.75
CA LYS A 266 39.89 -16.82 -25.10
C LYS A 266 38.68 -17.35 -24.33
N ARG A 267 38.20 -16.60 -23.33
CA ARG A 267 37.09 -16.98 -22.47
C ARG A 267 35.78 -16.93 -23.24
N LEU A 268 34.85 -17.80 -22.86
CA LEU A 268 33.55 -17.90 -23.52
C LEU A 268 32.80 -16.57 -23.40
N THR A 269 32.37 -16.01 -24.54
CA THR A 269 31.57 -14.77 -24.58
C THR A 269 30.12 -15.07 -24.21
N TRP A 270 29.32 -14.03 -23.90
CA TRP A 270 27.89 -14.18 -23.64
C TRP A 270 27.14 -15.00 -24.71
N ALA A 271 27.45 -14.77 -25.99
CA ALA A 271 26.85 -15.53 -27.08
C ALA A 271 27.19 -17.03 -26.99
N GLY A 272 28.45 -17.34 -26.67
CA GLY A 272 28.91 -18.71 -26.45
C GLY A 272 28.28 -19.35 -25.21
N VAL A 273 28.14 -18.61 -24.10
CA VAL A 273 27.51 -19.10 -22.87
C VAL A 273 26.05 -19.45 -23.10
N LEU A 274 25.27 -18.55 -23.72
CA LEU A 274 23.82 -18.75 -23.92
C LEU A 274 23.51 -19.88 -24.91
N GLN A 275 24.38 -20.14 -25.89
CA GLN A 275 24.22 -21.19 -26.89
C GLN A 275 24.83 -22.54 -26.48
N HIS A 276 25.45 -22.62 -25.30
CA HIS A 276 26.18 -23.80 -24.87
C HIS A 276 25.25 -25.01 -24.67
N SER A 277 25.66 -26.19 -25.15
CA SER A 277 24.86 -27.43 -25.11
C SER A 277 24.43 -27.85 -23.71
N PHE A 278 25.23 -27.51 -22.69
CA PHE A 278 24.91 -27.73 -21.28
C PHE A 278 23.52 -27.19 -20.88
N TRP A 279 23.03 -26.13 -21.52
CA TRP A 279 21.72 -25.55 -21.17
C TRP A 279 20.53 -26.23 -21.84
N LYS A 280 20.71 -27.27 -22.67
CA LYS A 280 19.61 -28.03 -23.32
C LYS A 280 18.55 -27.13 -23.99
N GLU A 281 19.01 -26.12 -24.75
CA GLU A 281 18.16 -25.13 -25.46
C GLU A 281 17.28 -24.23 -24.56
N ALA A 282 17.55 -24.13 -23.26
CA ALA A 282 16.79 -23.30 -22.33
C ALA A 282 16.67 -21.82 -22.77
N PHE A 283 17.65 -21.31 -23.53
CA PHE A 283 17.71 -19.92 -23.99
C PHE A 283 17.34 -19.71 -25.48
N ASN A 284 16.97 -20.76 -26.23
CA ASN A 284 16.83 -20.72 -27.71
C ASN A 284 15.38 -20.70 -28.26
N ARG A 285 14.34 -20.56 -27.44
CA ARG A 285 12.95 -20.51 -27.95
C ARG A 285 12.59 -19.13 -28.55
N LYS A 286 12.60 -19.04 -29.88
CA LYS A 286 11.72 -18.14 -30.65
C LYS A 286 10.37 -18.83 -30.87
N ASP A 287 9.29 -18.07 -30.77
CA ASP A 287 7.89 -18.49 -30.87
C ASP A 287 7.63 -19.51 -31.99
N ARG A 288 7.27 -20.75 -31.59
CA ARG A 288 6.49 -21.70 -32.40
C ARG A 288 5.61 -22.54 -31.49
N ASP A 289 4.37 -22.68 -31.94
CA ASP A 289 3.25 -23.36 -31.29
C ASP A 289 3.48 -24.80 -30.82
N CYS A 290 2.61 -25.19 -29.87
CA CYS A 290 2.08 -26.54 -29.55
C CYS A 290 2.66 -27.25 -28.29
N PRO A 291 2.04 -28.35 -27.80
CA PRO A 291 0.78 -28.49 -27.06
C PRO A 291 0.98 -28.83 -25.55
N ASN A 292 -0.14 -28.96 -24.82
CA ASN A 292 -0.24 -29.18 -23.37
C ASN A 292 0.48 -30.43 -22.82
N THR A 293 1.29 -30.23 -21.78
CA THR A 293 1.44 -31.16 -20.65
C THR A 293 1.59 -30.37 -19.35
N GLN A 294 1.16 -30.99 -18.27
CA GLN A 294 0.83 -30.43 -16.96
C GLN A 294 2.04 -29.78 -16.27
N ASP A 295 2.06 -28.44 -16.28
CA ASP A 295 2.54 -27.59 -15.17
C ASP A 295 2.16 -26.13 -15.49
N ALA A 296 0.91 -25.79 -15.19
CA ALA A 296 0.33 -24.49 -15.48
C ALA A 296 0.47 -23.52 -14.30
N SER A 297 1.72 -23.19 -13.93
CA SER A 297 2.03 -22.03 -13.07
C SER A 297 3.22 -21.19 -13.56
N PHE A 298 3.91 -21.60 -14.63
CA PHE A 298 5.16 -20.94 -15.08
C PHE A 298 5.12 -20.27 -16.47
N ARG A 299 3.97 -20.22 -17.16
CA ARG A 299 3.91 -19.72 -18.57
C ARG A 299 3.26 -18.35 -18.81
N LYS A 300 2.96 -17.55 -17.79
CA LYS A 300 2.26 -16.25 -17.98
C LYS A 300 3.09 -14.99 -17.70
N ILE A 301 4.42 -15.09 -17.74
CA ILE A 301 5.33 -13.99 -17.32
C ILE A 301 6.20 -13.43 -18.47
N MET A 302 6.08 -13.92 -19.71
CA MET A 302 6.95 -13.48 -20.82
C MET A 302 6.24 -12.82 -22.02
N GLU A 303 5.01 -12.32 -21.85
CA GLU A 303 4.42 -11.36 -22.79
C GLU A 303 4.02 -10.10 -22.03
N TYR A 304 4.06 -8.95 -22.73
CA TYR A 304 4.11 -7.58 -22.23
C TYR A 304 5.51 -7.08 -21.87
N SER A 305 6.41 -7.08 -22.86
CA SER A 305 7.45 -6.06 -23.00
C SER A 305 7.92 -5.99 -24.46
N LEU A 306 7.15 -5.36 -25.35
CA LEU A 306 7.59 -4.53 -26.48
C LEU A 306 6.37 -4.17 -27.38
N PRO A 307 6.25 -2.91 -27.87
CA PRO A 307 5.23 -2.53 -28.84
C PRO A 307 5.59 -3.03 -30.25
N GLU A 308 4.65 -3.71 -30.91
CA GLU A 308 4.64 -3.88 -32.36
C GLU A 308 4.09 -2.62 -33.02
N GLU A 309 4.97 -1.68 -33.37
CA GLU A 309 4.79 -0.78 -34.51
C GLU A 309 6.18 -0.51 -35.11
N CYS A 310 6.57 -1.31 -36.11
CA CYS A 310 7.44 -0.93 -37.23
C CYS A 310 7.81 -2.16 -38.06
N GLU A 311 6.88 -2.68 -38.87
CA GLU A 311 7.27 -3.49 -40.04
C GLU A 311 6.29 -3.32 -41.21
N GLU A 312 5.96 -2.08 -41.57
CA GLU A 312 5.50 -1.74 -42.91
C GLU A 312 6.09 -0.40 -43.32
N LEU A 313 7.29 -0.43 -43.92
CA LEU A 313 7.80 0.52 -44.92
C LEU A 313 9.21 0.11 -45.37
N LEU A 314 9.32 -1.09 -45.93
CA LEU A 314 10.45 -1.49 -46.79
C LEU A 314 9.94 -1.92 -48.16
N LYS A 315 9.29 -1.00 -48.87
CA LYS A 315 9.22 -0.98 -50.34
C LYS A 315 9.26 0.46 -50.82
N ASN A 316 10.47 0.96 -51.09
CA ASN A 316 10.82 1.67 -52.32
C ASN A 316 12.28 2.15 -52.22
N LYS A 317 13.16 1.48 -52.96
CA LYS A 317 14.50 1.96 -53.31
C LYS A 317 14.36 3.13 -54.29
N GLU A 318 15.10 4.21 -54.11
CA GLU A 318 16.26 4.57 -54.95
C GLU A 318 16.85 5.94 -54.60
N ASN A 319 18.18 6.00 -54.68
CA ASN A 319 19.05 7.15 -54.96
C ASN A 319 19.68 8.01 -53.82
N VAL A 320 20.98 7.72 -53.63
CA VAL A 320 22.14 8.63 -53.51
C VAL A 320 22.79 8.78 -52.10
N GLN A 321 23.87 8.00 -51.97
CA GLN A 321 25.23 8.31 -51.48
C GLN A 321 25.48 8.78 -50.03
N THR A 322 26.12 7.86 -49.30
CA THR A 322 27.33 8.03 -48.45
C THR A 322 27.41 9.18 -47.46
N THR A 323 27.27 8.86 -46.17
CA THR A 323 28.31 9.07 -45.13
C THR A 323 27.88 8.30 -43.88
N GLY A 324 28.74 7.41 -43.38
CA GLY A 324 28.46 6.67 -42.15
C GLY A 324 28.51 7.58 -40.92
N LEU A 325 27.73 7.23 -39.89
CA LEU A 325 27.98 7.53 -38.46
C LEU A 325 26.92 6.83 -37.56
N ASN A 326 27.43 5.90 -36.74
CA ASN A 326 27.05 5.49 -35.37
C ASN A 326 25.57 5.29 -34.96
N ILE A 327 25.16 4.02 -34.87
CA ILE A 327 23.97 3.53 -34.13
C ILE A 327 24.41 2.99 -32.74
N SER A 328 25.20 3.75 -31.98
CA SER A 328 25.74 3.31 -30.69
C SER A 328 25.45 4.27 -29.52
N GLN A 329 24.41 5.10 -29.61
CA GLN A 329 24.14 6.13 -28.59
C GLN A 329 22.78 6.06 -27.88
N GLN A 330 21.95 5.04 -28.10
CA GLN A 330 20.61 4.98 -27.48
C GLN A 330 20.47 4.13 -26.21
N PHE A 331 21.57 3.57 -25.66
CA PHE A 331 21.56 2.78 -24.40
C PHE A 331 22.67 3.13 -23.39
N ASN A 332 23.12 4.38 -23.34
CA ASN A 332 24.02 4.85 -22.28
C ASN A 332 23.29 5.79 -21.32
N LYS A 333 22.55 5.25 -20.34
CA LYS A 333 22.30 5.99 -19.09
C LYS A 333 23.64 6.05 -18.35
N SER A 334 24.26 7.21 -18.24
CA SER A 334 25.50 7.33 -17.47
C SER A 334 25.19 7.17 -15.98
N PHE A 335 25.69 6.11 -15.33
CA PHE A 335 25.69 5.95 -13.86
C PHE A 335 26.63 6.93 -13.14
N LYS A 336 27.17 7.94 -13.85
CA LYS A 336 27.95 9.02 -13.26
C LYS A 336 27.02 9.91 -12.45
N LEU A 337 27.25 9.95 -11.14
CA LEU A 337 26.48 10.74 -10.19
C LEU A 337 26.86 12.22 -10.35
N GLU A 338 26.02 13.00 -11.06
CA GLU A 338 26.22 14.46 -11.21
C GLU A 338 25.82 15.25 -9.95
N ASN A 339 25.04 14.64 -9.03
CA ASN A 339 24.63 15.28 -7.77
C ASN A 339 24.37 14.24 -6.64
N PRO A 340 25.23 14.12 -5.62
CA PRO A 340 25.07 13.13 -4.53
C PRO A 340 23.85 13.37 -3.61
N ALA A 341 23.23 14.54 -3.69
CA ALA A 341 22.15 14.95 -2.80
C ALA A 341 20.80 14.22 -3.05
N GLU A 342 20.57 13.65 -4.24
CA GLU A 342 19.31 12.95 -4.58
C GLU A 342 19.18 11.56 -3.94
N LEU A 343 20.30 10.94 -3.55
CA LEU A 343 20.34 9.62 -2.91
C LEU A 343 20.59 9.77 -1.40
N ARG A 344 19.83 10.61 -0.72
CA ARG A 344 19.90 10.69 0.75
C ARG A 344 18.92 9.72 1.43
N PRO A 345 19.34 9.03 2.49
CA PRO A 345 18.44 8.18 3.27
C PRO A 345 17.39 9.06 3.96
N LYS A 346 16.14 8.58 4.03
CA LYS A 346 15.06 9.28 4.74
C LYS A 346 15.39 9.32 6.23
N SER A 347 15.63 10.51 6.79
CA SER A 347 15.97 10.68 8.21
C SER A 347 14.72 10.61 9.10
N ALA A 348 14.86 9.93 10.23
CA ALA A 348 13.85 9.90 11.29
C ALA A 348 14.26 10.88 12.40
N LEU A 349 14.07 12.18 12.18
CA LEU A 349 13.84 13.23 13.18
C LEU A 349 13.67 14.54 12.40
N GLY A 350 12.57 15.25 12.65
CA GLY A 350 12.31 16.55 12.04
C GLY A 350 13.39 17.55 12.43
N ASN A 351 13.98 18.19 11.43
CA ASN A 351 14.48 19.55 11.49
C ASN A 351 14.49 20.10 10.06
N GLY A 352 13.91 21.30 9.92
CA GLY A 352 13.72 21.95 8.64
C GLY A 352 15.03 22.23 7.92
N GLN A 353 15.03 21.95 6.62
CA GLN A 353 15.55 22.79 5.55
C GLN A 353 15.44 22.00 4.24
N LEU A 354 14.50 22.44 3.40
CA LEU A 354 14.52 22.19 1.97
C LEU A 354 15.75 22.90 1.42
N ASN A 355 16.65 22.17 0.76
CA ASN A 355 17.64 22.80 -0.13
C ASN A 355 17.32 22.40 -1.56
N GLU A 356 17.08 23.47 -2.31
CA GLU A 356 16.66 23.56 -3.69
C GLU A 356 17.80 23.28 -4.68
N SER A 357 17.38 22.70 -5.81
CA SER A 357 17.72 23.11 -7.19
C SER A 357 19.17 23.13 -7.69
N ILE A 358 19.42 22.33 -8.73
CA ILE A 358 20.21 22.77 -9.89
C ILE A 358 19.45 22.39 -11.16
N PHE A 359 18.82 23.39 -11.80
CA PHE A 359 18.83 23.54 -13.25
C PHE A 359 18.90 25.03 -13.57
N LEU A 360 20.10 25.48 -13.94
CA LEU A 360 20.29 26.68 -14.73
C LEU A 360 20.21 26.29 -16.20
N LEU A 361 19.43 27.03 -17.00
CA LEU A 361 19.96 27.92 -18.05
C LEU A 361 18.88 28.29 -19.08
N SER A 362 18.68 29.62 -19.19
CA SER A 362 18.42 30.37 -20.41
C SER A 362 17.06 30.15 -21.10
N SER A 363 16.37 31.15 -21.65
CA SER A 363 16.83 32.36 -22.30
C SER A 363 15.69 33.38 -22.37
N ARG A 364 16.06 34.66 -22.44
CA ARG A 364 15.18 35.84 -22.46
C ARG A 364 14.21 35.85 -23.65
N PRO A 365 12.96 36.32 -23.49
CA PRO A 365 12.15 36.86 -24.58
C PRO A 365 12.35 38.39 -24.68
N THR A 366 12.35 38.93 -25.89
CA THR A 366 12.12 40.37 -26.12
C THR A 366 10.71 40.59 -26.65
N PRO A 367 10.04 41.70 -26.29
CA PRO A 367 8.60 41.85 -26.41
C PRO A 367 8.19 42.71 -27.60
N ARG A 368 7.08 42.39 -28.29
CA ARG A 368 6.22 43.36 -29.01
C ARG A 368 4.79 42.80 -29.14
N THR A 369 3.84 43.27 -28.33
CA THR A 369 2.83 44.35 -28.54
C THR A 369 1.53 43.93 -29.27
N SER A 370 0.43 44.50 -28.75
CA SER A 370 -0.92 44.75 -29.31
C SER A 370 -1.89 43.56 -29.42
N THR A 371 -2.96 43.47 -28.60
CA THR A 371 -4.25 44.20 -28.63
C THR A 371 -5.01 44.15 -29.97
N ALA A 372 -6.15 43.45 -30.02
CA ALA A 372 -7.47 44.01 -30.38
C ALA A 372 -8.58 42.94 -30.53
N VAL A 373 -9.62 43.14 -29.72
CA VAL A 373 -11.07 42.99 -29.92
C VAL A 373 -11.60 42.62 -31.32
N GLY A 374 -12.61 41.73 -31.36
CA GLY A 374 -13.66 41.75 -32.41
C GLY A 374 -14.44 40.43 -32.54
N GLY A 375 -15.72 40.43 -32.13
CA GLY A 375 -16.66 39.31 -32.34
C GLY A 375 -17.47 39.43 -33.63
N HIS A 376 -18.16 38.33 -34.01
CA HIS A 376 -19.57 38.24 -34.43
C HIS A 376 -19.87 36.85 -35.07
N SER A 377 -21.15 36.62 -35.28
CA SER A 377 -21.88 35.35 -35.25
C SER A 377 -22.36 34.82 -36.61
N ASP A 378 -22.85 33.58 -36.56
CA ASP A 378 -23.95 32.96 -37.33
C ASP A 378 -23.73 32.14 -38.62
N VAL A 379 -24.49 31.04 -38.63
CA VAL A 379 -25.22 30.33 -39.71
C VAL A 379 -24.74 28.91 -40.08
N VAL A 380 -25.72 28.00 -39.96
CA VAL A 380 -25.78 26.56 -40.19
C VAL A 380 -26.01 26.21 -41.67
N THR A 381 -25.45 25.09 -42.17
CA THR A 381 -26.05 24.23 -43.21
C THR A 381 -25.47 22.80 -43.16
N HIS A 382 -26.27 21.81 -43.58
CA HIS A 382 -26.17 20.38 -43.29
C HIS A 382 -25.48 19.50 -44.38
N GLN A 383 -24.80 18.43 -43.90
CA GLN A 383 -24.64 17.04 -44.44
C GLN A 383 -23.76 16.73 -45.68
N PRO A 384 -23.27 15.46 -45.91
CA PRO A 384 -22.86 14.38 -44.98
C PRO A 384 -21.53 13.63 -45.36
N ALA A 385 -20.98 12.88 -44.39
CA ALA A 385 -20.13 11.67 -44.44
C ALA A 385 -18.94 11.51 -45.43
N LEU A 386 -17.71 11.36 -44.90
CA LEU A 386 -16.79 10.22 -45.14
C LEU A 386 -15.54 10.31 -44.23
N GLN A 387 -14.94 9.14 -43.99
CA GLN A 387 -14.09 8.74 -42.86
C GLN A 387 -12.60 9.14 -42.92
N THR A 388 -11.96 8.96 -41.75
CA THR A 388 -10.56 8.58 -41.44
C THR A 388 -9.43 9.61 -41.49
N SER A 389 -9.01 10.06 -40.29
CA SER A 389 -7.63 9.94 -39.74
C SER A 389 -7.56 10.60 -38.34
N PRO A 390 -7.06 9.96 -37.27
CA PRO A 390 -6.71 10.68 -36.05
C PRO A 390 -5.21 11.03 -36.08
N SER A 391 -4.94 12.32 -36.25
CA SER A 391 -3.68 12.94 -35.86
C SER A 391 -3.63 13.02 -34.33
N THR A 392 -2.61 12.42 -33.73
CA THR A 392 -2.34 12.49 -32.28
C THR A 392 -1.79 13.87 -31.92
N GLU A 393 -2.70 14.83 -31.72
CA GLU A 393 -2.45 16.03 -30.93
C GLU A 393 -3.16 15.88 -29.58
N VAL A 394 -2.43 16.21 -28.51
CA VAL A 394 -2.90 16.22 -27.12
C VAL A 394 -4.23 16.97 -27.01
N ARG A 395 -5.33 16.24 -26.77
CA ARG A 395 -6.65 16.82 -26.52
C ARG A 395 -7.28 16.13 -25.30
N ASN A 396 -7.43 16.89 -24.22
CA ASN A 396 -8.30 16.55 -23.10
C ASN A 396 -9.72 16.31 -23.65
N LEU A 397 -10.15 15.04 -23.74
CA LEU A 397 -11.53 14.70 -24.06
C LEU A 397 -12.39 14.78 -22.79
N TYR A 398 -13.35 15.70 -22.78
CA TYR A 398 -14.53 15.58 -21.94
C TYR A 398 -15.35 14.38 -22.42
N LEU A 399 -15.41 13.30 -21.63
CA LEU A 399 -16.31 12.18 -21.85
C LEU A 399 -17.73 12.66 -21.53
N SER A 400 -18.69 12.38 -22.41
CA SER A 400 -20.08 12.67 -22.12
C SER A 400 -20.61 11.73 -21.03
N GLN A 401 -21.68 12.10 -20.34
CA GLN A 401 -22.34 11.22 -19.35
C GLN A 401 -22.71 9.85 -19.97
N GLN A 402 -23.07 9.83 -21.25
CA GLN A 402 -23.39 8.59 -21.98
C GLN A 402 -22.17 7.69 -22.18
N ASP A 403 -20.96 8.26 -22.32
CA ASP A 403 -19.71 7.50 -22.45
C ASP A 403 -19.26 6.90 -21.11
N ILE A 404 -19.57 7.57 -19.99
CA ILE A 404 -19.34 7.01 -18.65
C ILE A 404 -20.29 5.83 -18.42
N GLU A 405 -21.59 6.01 -18.70
CA GLU A 405 -22.60 4.95 -18.55
C GLU A 405 -22.31 3.72 -19.43
N SER A 406 -21.78 3.89 -20.65
CA SER A 406 -21.39 2.77 -21.52
C SER A 406 -20.20 1.98 -20.95
N LYS A 407 -19.13 2.67 -20.53
CA LYS A 407 -17.98 2.03 -19.85
C LYS A 407 -18.38 1.34 -18.56
N MET A 408 -19.32 1.91 -17.80
CA MET A 408 -19.83 1.29 -16.57
C MET A 408 -20.61 0.00 -16.86
N LYS A 409 -21.33 -0.09 -17.98
CA LYS A 409 -22.06 -1.30 -18.39
C LYS A 409 -21.12 -2.47 -18.68
N GLU A 410 -19.96 -2.20 -19.28
CA GLU A 410 -18.92 -3.21 -19.53
C GLU A 410 -18.31 -3.78 -18.23
N LEU A 411 -18.32 -3.00 -17.14
CA LEU A 411 -17.74 -3.38 -15.85
C LEU A 411 -18.71 -4.11 -14.91
N ILE A 412 -19.99 -4.26 -15.24
CA ILE A 412 -20.98 -4.84 -14.32
C ILE A 412 -20.64 -6.30 -13.98
N TYR A 413 -20.30 -7.09 -14.99
CA TYR A 413 -20.02 -8.52 -14.86
C TYR A 413 -18.54 -8.80 -15.11
N THR A 414 -17.91 -9.53 -14.20
CA THR A 414 -16.50 -9.94 -14.32
C THR A 414 -16.42 -11.46 -14.51
N ASP A 415 -15.31 -11.95 -15.05
CA ASP A 415 -15.06 -13.40 -15.21
C ASP A 415 -15.22 -14.17 -13.89
N ALA A 416 -14.88 -13.54 -12.76
CA ALA A 416 -15.00 -14.11 -11.42
C ALA A 416 -16.47 -14.30 -10.96
N ASP A 417 -17.43 -13.63 -11.61
CA ASP A 417 -18.87 -13.82 -11.39
C ASP A 417 -19.45 -14.92 -12.29
N LEU A 418 -18.77 -15.21 -13.41
CA LEU A 418 -19.23 -16.11 -14.46
C LEU A 418 -18.53 -17.47 -14.43
N ILE A 419 -17.70 -17.75 -13.40
CA ILE A 419 -17.04 -19.06 -13.24
C ILE A 419 -18.08 -20.18 -13.23
N VAL A 420 -17.95 -21.10 -14.18
CA VAL A 420 -18.74 -22.32 -14.23
C VAL A 420 -18.01 -23.43 -13.51
N THR A 421 -18.71 -24.14 -12.63
CA THR A 421 -18.20 -25.36 -11.98
C THR A 421 -19.16 -26.50 -12.29
N PRO A 422 -18.68 -27.74 -12.43
CA PRO A 422 -19.56 -28.86 -12.77
C PRO A 422 -20.70 -29.02 -11.77
N ILE A 423 -21.85 -29.49 -12.25
CA ILE A 423 -23.00 -29.90 -11.44
C ILE A 423 -22.77 -31.35 -11.01
N ILE A 424 -22.29 -32.19 -11.92
CA ILE A 424 -21.96 -33.59 -11.64
C ILE A 424 -20.73 -33.69 -10.74
N ASP A 425 -20.78 -34.62 -9.79
CA ASP A 425 -19.70 -34.93 -8.84
C ASP A 425 -19.15 -33.70 -8.07
N ASN A 426 -19.97 -32.64 -7.92
CA ASN A 426 -19.56 -31.43 -7.22
C ASN A 426 -19.50 -31.64 -5.69
N PRO A 427 -18.31 -31.57 -5.08
CA PRO A 427 -18.14 -31.86 -3.66
C PRO A 427 -18.80 -30.82 -2.75
N LYS A 428 -19.10 -29.61 -3.25
CA LYS A 428 -19.81 -28.55 -2.50
C LYS A 428 -21.30 -28.80 -2.36
N ILE A 429 -21.84 -29.70 -3.21
CA ILE A 429 -23.24 -30.14 -3.20
C ILE A 429 -23.34 -31.48 -2.47
N MET A 430 -22.55 -32.46 -2.89
CA MET A 430 -22.57 -33.81 -2.33
C MET A 430 -21.19 -34.47 -2.47
N LYS A 431 -20.60 -34.90 -1.36
CA LYS A 431 -19.32 -35.60 -1.34
C LYS A 431 -19.50 -37.03 -1.87
N GLN A 432 -18.85 -37.36 -2.98
CA GLN A 432 -18.89 -38.71 -3.55
C GLN A 432 -17.71 -39.59 -3.11
N LEU A 433 -17.93 -40.90 -3.11
CA LEU A 433 -16.89 -41.91 -2.89
C LEU A 433 -16.00 -42.07 -4.13
N PRO A 434 -14.68 -42.28 -3.97
CA PRO A 434 -13.76 -42.49 -5.08
C PRO A 434 -14.16 -43.73 -5.89
N ILE A 435 -14.20 -43.59 -7.22
CA ILE A 435 -14.52 -44.69 -8.14
C ILE A 435 -13.36 -45.70 -8.13
N ARG A 436 -13.69 -46.96 -7.88
CA ARG A 436 -12.78 -48.10 -8.08
C ARG A 436 -13.49 -49.13 -8.93
N PHE A 437 -12.82 -49.60 -9.97
CA PHE A 437 -13.28 -50.71 -10.80
C PHE A 437 -12.28 -51.87 -10.68
N ASP A 438 -12.76 -53.10 -10.83
CA ASP A 438 -11.93 -54.29 -10.80
C ASP A 438 -11.46 -54.66 -12.22
N VAL A 439 -10.16 -54.53 -12.47
CA VAL A 439 -9.54 -54.85 -13.75
C VAL A 439 -9.77 -56.32 -14.15
N LYS A 440 -9.88 -57.24 -13.17
CA LYS A 440 -10.07 -58.67 -13.44
C LYS A 440 -11.48 -59.00 -13.93
N MET A 441 -12.45 -58.14 -13.63
CA MET A 441 -13.84 -58.29 -14.08
C MET A 441 -14.14 -57.53 -15.38
N LEU A 442 -13.16 -56.81 -15.96
CA LEU A 442 -13.30 -56.24 -17.30
C LEU A 442 -12.88 -57.27 -18.34
N HIS A 443 -13.82 -57.68 -19.18
CA HIS A 443 -13.55 -58.55 -20.33
C HIS A 443 -12.99 -57.75 -21.53
N LEU A 444 -12.30 -56.64 -21.28
CA LEU A 444 -11.69 -55.77 -22.27
C LEU A 444 -10.40 -55.13 -21.71
N PRO A 445 -9.45 -54.73 -22.57
CA PRO A 445 -8.23 -54.08 -22.12
C PRO A 445 -8.53 -52.76 -21.41
N ALA A 446 -8.13 -52.65 -20.14
CA ALA A 446 -8.32 -51.45 -19.32
C ALA A 446 -7.32 -50.35 -19.71
N TYR A 447 -7.55 -49.69 -20.85
CA TYR A 447 -6.73 -48.57 -21.30
C TYR A 447 -6.95 -47.33 -20.44
N THR A 448 -5.87 -46.58 -20.19
CA THR A 448 -5.94 -45.24 -19.60
C THR A 448 -6.44 -44.23 -20.64
N ALA A 449 -6.96 -43.08 -20.19
CA ALA A 449 -7.45 -42.04 -21.10
C ALA A 449 -6.37 -41.55 -22.08
N GLU A 450 -5.13 -41.41 -21.64
CA GLU A 450 -3.98 -41.04 -22.48
C GLU A 450 -3.73 -42.10 -23.57
N LYS A 451 -3.72 -43.38 -23.18
CA LYS A 451 -3.49 -44.47 -24.13
C LYS A 451 -4.60 -44.58 -25.18
N LEU A 452 -5.85 -44.29 -24.80
CA LEU A 452 -6.99 -44.25 -25.70
C LEU A 452 -6.87 -43.19 -26.80
N LEU A 453 -6.16 -42.07 -26.55
CA LEU A 453 -5.95 -41.02 -27.54
C LEU A 453 -4.93 -41.40 -28.62
N PHE A 454 -3.92 -42.19 -28.24
CA PHE A 454 -2.87 -42.67 -29.13
C PHE A 454 -3.24 -43.95 -29.89
N LEU A 455 -4.44 -44.52 -29.67
CA LEU A 455 -4.91 -45.65 -30.46
C LEU A 455 -5.12 -45.24 -31.92
N LYS A 456 -4.75 -46.13 -32.83
CA LYS A 456 -5.10 -45.98 -34.26
C LYS A 456 -6.62 -46.08 -34.41
N GLU A 457 -7.17 -45.47 -35.46
CA GLU A 457 -8.62 -45.47 -35.68
C GLU A 457 -9.21 -46.89 -35.65
N GLN A 458 -8.57 -47.87 -36.30
CA GLN A 458 -9.06 -49.25 -36.31
C GLN A 458 -9.13 -49.88 -34.90
N GLU A 459 -8.10 -49.68 -34.07
CA GLU A 459 -8.05 -50.18 -32.68
C GLU A 459 -9.09 -49.48 -31.80
N TRP A 460 -9.34 -48.19 -32.04
CA TRP A 460 -10.40 -47.43 -31.37
C TRP A 460 -11.79 -47.96 -31.70
N HIS A 461 -12.06 -48.28 -32.97
CA HIS A 461 -13.34 -48.85 -33.40
C HIS A 461 -13.56 -50.25 -32.80
N GLU A 462 -12.52 -51.10 -32.76
CA GLU A 462 -12.59 -52.41 -32.10
C GLU A 462 -12.87 -52.27 -30.59
N PHE A 463 -12.16 -51.36 -29.91
CA PHE A 463 -12.42 -51.06 -28.49
C PHE A 463 -13.86 -50.61 -28.25
N LEU A 464 -14.35 -49.64 -29.05
CA LEU A 464 -15.72 -49.16 -28.95
C LEU A 464 -16.75 -50.26 -29.20
N GLN A 465 -16.52 -51.12 -30.19
CA GLN A 465 -17.39 -52.24 -30.48
C GLN A 465 -17.46 -53.22 -29.31
N GLN A 466 -16.32 -53.53 -28.67
CA GLN A 466 -16.27 -54.38 -27.48
C GLN A 466 -17.04 -53.77 -26.30
N VAL A 467 -16.88 -52.46 -26.05
CA VAL A 467 -17.63 -51.73 -25.01
C VAL A 467 -19.14 -51.78 -25.29
N CYS A 468 -19.55 -51.50 -26.53
CA CYS A 468 -20.96 -51.52 -26.93
C CYS A 468 -21.58 -52.92 -26.80
N CYS A 469 -20.88 -53.96 -27.25
CA CYS A 469 -21.33 -55.36 -27.12
C CYS A 469 -21.54 -55.77 -25.66
N GLN A 470 -20.64 -55.37 -24.75
CA GLN A 470 -20.78 -55.69 -23.32
C GLN A 470 -21.94 -54.94 -22.67
N LEU A 471 -22.19 -53.68 -23.06
CA LEU A 471 -23.32 -52.89 -22.59
C LEU A 471 -24.67 -53.42 -23.11
N ASP A 472 -24.73 -53.99 -24.30
CA ASP A 472 -25.99 -54.48 -24.90
C ASP A 472 -26.44 -55.87 -24.36
N THR A 473 -25.58 -56.56 -23.60
CA THR A 473 -25.94 -57.86 -23.01
C THR A 473 -27.17 -57.79 -22.08
N THR A 474 -28.16 -58.67 -22.32
CA THR A 474 -29.38 -58.76 -21.51
C THR A 474 -29.09 -59.30 -20.11
N GLU A 475 -29.62 -58.64 -19.09
CA GLU A 475 -29.42 -58.95 -17.66
C GLU A 475 -30.16 -60.23 -17.21
N LYS A 476 -29.69 -61.41 -17.65
CA LYS A 476 -30.27 -62.71 -17.27
C LYS A 476 -29.69 -63.28 -15.96
N SER A 477 -28.60 -62.73 -15.43
CA SER A 477 -27.93 -63.20 -14.20
C SER A 477 -27.34 -62.06 -13.36
N THR A 478 -27.20 -62.25 -12.04
CA THR A 478 -26.59 -61.28 -11.13
C THR A 478 -25.12 -61.00 -11.43
N ALA A 479 -24.39 -61.97 -12.00
CA ALA A 479 -23.02 -61.82 -12.45
C ALA A 479 -22.93 -60.86 -13.65
N ALA A 480 -23.88 -60.94 -14.60
CA ALA A 480 -23.93 -60.04 -15.75
C ALA A 480 -24.20 -58.58 -15.32
N SER A 481 -25.10 -58.36 -14.36
CA SER A 481 -25.36 -57.01 -13.82
C SER A 481 -24.13 -56.43 -13.10
N ARG A 482 -23.33 -57.24 -12.39
CA ARG A 482 -22.07 -56.79 -11.76
C ARG A 482 -21.00 -56.44 -12.80
N ALA A 483 -20.84 -57.25 -13.84
CA ALA A 483 -19.89 -56.97 -14.92
C ALA A 483 -20.25 -55.66 -15.65
N LYS A 484 -21.54 -55.44 -15.96
CA LYS A 484 -22.04 -54.20 -16.55
C LYS A 484 -21.79 -52.99 -15.64
N LEU A 485 -22.04 -53.13 -14.33
CA LEU A 485 -21.75 -52.06 -13.35
C LEU A 485 -20.24 -51.74 -13.31
N ASN A 486 -19.37 -52.75 -13.34
CA ASN A 486 -17.92 -52.59 -13.36
C ASN A 486 -17.43 -51.88 -14.63
N LEU A 487 -18.01 -52.21 -15.78
CA LEU A 487 -17.77 -51.50 -17.04
C LEU A 487 -18.17 -50.03 -16.95
N LEU A 488 -19.33 -49.71 -16.39
CA LEU A 488 -19.76 -48.32 -16.21
C LEU A 488 -18.84 -47.53 -15.26
N TYR A 489 -18.25 -48.19 -14.25
CA TYR A 489 -17.23 -47.56 -13.41
C TYR A 489 -15.95 -47.23 -14.19
N TYR A 490 -15.49 -48.13 -15.06
CA TYR A 490 -14.38 -47.86 -15.96
C TYR A 490 -14.69 -46.72 -16.94
N LEU A 491 -15.89 -46.68 -17.52
CA LEU A 491 -16.32 -45.60 -18.39
C LEU A 491 -16.33 -44.24 -17.66
N CYS A 492 -16.74 -44.20 -16.38
CA CYS A 492 -16.65 -42.98 -15.58
C CYS A 492 -15.20 -42.49 -15.42
N THR A 493 -14.20 -43.39 -15.35
CA THR A 493 -12.80 -42.97 -15.20
C THR A 493 -12.21 -42.35 -16.47
N ILE A 494 -12.58 -42.86 -17.65
CA ILE A 494 -12.07 -42.36 -18.93
C ILE A 494 -12.83 -41.13 -19.43
N SER A 495 -14.10 -40.97 -19.02
CA SER A 495 -14.96 -39.84 -19.42
C SER A 495 -14.55 -38.50 -18.78
N ASN A 496 -13.62 -38.51 -17.82
CA ASN A 496 -13.06 -37.27 -17.24
C ASN A 496 -12.08 -36.55 -18.18
N HIS A 497 -11.61 -37.20 -19.25
CA HIS A 497 -10.69 -36.61 -20.20
C HIS A 497 -11.44 -35.96 -21.37
N LYS A 498 -11.20 -34.66 -21.61
CA LYS A 498 -11.99 -33.84 -22.56
C LYS A 498 -12.07 -34.42 -23.99
N GLU A 499 -10.93 -34.79 -24.56
CA GLU A 499 -10.87 -35.32 -25.93
C GLU A 499 -11.49 -36.72 -26.05
N VAL A 500 -11.32 -37.56 -25.02
CA VAL A 500 -11.90 -38.91 -24.99
C VAL A 500 -13.41 -38.80 -24.84
N ALA A 501 -13.90 -37.94 -23.94
CA ALA A 501 -15.33 -37.68 -23.77
C ALA A 501 -15.98 -37.19 -25.07
N THR A 502 -15.31 -36.27 -25.78
CA THR A 502 -15.78 -35.76 -27.08
C THR A 502 -15.83 -36.87 -28.14
N LYS A 503 -14.81 -37.73 -28.25
CA LYS A 503 -14.87 -38.89 -29.16
C LYS A 503 -15.94 -39.90 -28.77
N LEU A 504 -16.15 -40.13 -27.47
CA LEU A 504 -17.13 -41.09 -26.96
C LEU A 504 -18.57 -40.61 -27.16
N ILE A 505 -18.87 -39.33 -26.95
CA ILE A 505 -20.23 -38.78 -27.11
C ILE A 505 -20.70 -38.77 -28.57
N HIS A 506 -19.77 -38.63 -29.52
CA HIS A 506 -20.06 -38.73 -30.97
C HIS A 506 -20.14 -40.16 -31.49
N SER A 507 -19.88 -41.17 -30.65
CA SER A 507 -19.91 -42.59 -31.02
C SER A 507 -21.28 -43.25 -30.78
N GLN A 508 -21.42 -44.51 -31.19
CA GLN A 508 -22.62 -45.35 -30.91
C GLN A 508 -22.86 -45.62 -29.42
N LEU A 509 -21.93 -45.21 -28.54
CA LEU A 509 -22.07 -45.37 -27.09
C LEU A 509 -23.24 -44.57 -26.52
N LEU A 510 -23.44 -43.31 -26.92
CA LEU A 510 -24.50 -42.47 -26.34
C LEU A 510 -25.92 -43.01 -26.61
N PRO A 511 -26.31 -43.39 -27.86
CA PRO A 511 -27.58 -44.06 -28.12
C PRO A 511 -27.81 -45.31 -27.24
N LEU A 512 -26.77 -46.14 -27.09
CA LEU A 512 -26.86 -47.33 -26.24
C LEU A 512 -27.03 -46.98 -24.76
N LEU A 513 -26.34 -45.96 -24.26
CA LEU A 513 -26.53 -45.48 -22.88
C LEU A 513 -27.96 -44.96 -22.66
N ILE A 514 -28.54 -44.23 -23.63
CA ILE A 514 -29.94 -43.79 -23.57
C ILE A 514 -30.90 -45.00 -23.49
N GLN A 515 -30.65 -46.03 -24.31
CA GLN A 515 -31.43 -47.28 -24.27
C GLN A 515 -31.30 -48.00 -22.92
N GLN A 516 -30.10 -48.09 -22.35
CA GLN A 516 -29.88 -48.70 -21.03
C GLN A 516 -30.55 -47.90 -19.90
N LEU A 517 -30.55 -46.57 -19.98
CA LEU A 517 -31.25 -45.71 -19.03
C LEU A 517 -32.77 -45.96 -19.04
N ARG A 518 -33.34 -46.24 -20.22
CA ARG A 518 -34.77 -46.54 -20.43
C ARG A 518 -35.14 -47.95 -19.96
N ALA A 519 -34.35 -48.97 -20.32
CA ALA A 519 -34.75 -50.37 -20.24
C ALA A 519 -34.19 -51.16 -19.03
N ALA A 520 -33.08 -50.74 -18.40
CA ALA A 520 -32.43 -51.54 -17.36
C ALA A 520 -33.33 -51.74 -16.12
N PRO A 521 -33.51 -52.95 -15.58
CA PRO A 521 -34.33 -53.17 -14.39
C PRO A 521 -33.64 -52.72 -13.10
N ASN A 522 -32.30 -52.73 -13.07
CA ASN A 522 -31.52 -52.34 -11.90
C ASN A 522 -31.29 -50.82 -11.84
N TRP A 523 -31.73 -50.20 -10.74
CA TRP A 523 -31.58 -48.76 -10.53
C TRP A 523 -30.13 -48.30 -10.41
N ASP A 524 -29.23 -49.11 -9.83
CA ASP A 524 -27.81 -48.76 -9.71
C ASP A 524 -27.15 -48.63 -11.09
N ILE A 525 -27.58 -49.47 -12.04
CA ILE A 525 -27.13 -49.39 -13.44
C ILE A 525 -27.67 -48.11 -14.08
N ARG A 526 -28.96 -47.79 -13.93
CA ARG A 526 -29.53 -46.52 -14.45
C ARG A 526 -28.82 -45.29 -13.87
N ALA A 527 -28.55 -45.28 -12.57
CA ALA A 527 -27.84 -44.19 -11.91
C ALA A 527 -26.41 -44.03 -12.44
N LYS A 528 -25.70 -45.14 -12.67
CA LYS A 528 -24.34 -45.11 -13.24
C LYS A 528 -24.32 -44.74 -14.71
N VAL A 529 -25.28 -45.22 -15.51
CA VAL A 529 -25.47 -44.80 -16.91
C VAL A 529 -25.71 -43.30 -16.99
N ALA A 530 -26.62 -42.76 -16.17
CA ALA A 530 -26.84 -41.32 -16.10
C ALA A 530 -25.54 -40.57 -15.75
N ARG A 531 -24.78 -41.07 -14.76
CA ARG A 531 -23.48 -40.48 -14.41
C ARG A 531 -22.48 -40.48 -15.57
N VAL A 532 -22.36 -41.57 -16.34
CA VAL A 532 -21.49 -41.61 -17.53
C VAL A 532 -21.94 -40.57 -18.56
N ILE A 533 -23.25 -40.49 -18.86
CA ILE A 533 -23.78 -39.47 -19.78
C ILE A 533 -23.44 -38.06 -19.29
N GLY A 534 -23.57 -37.80 -17.99
CA GLY A 534 -23.27 -36.48 -17.41
C GLY A 534 -21.79 -36.13 -17.46
N LEU A 535 -20.89 -37.09 -17.22
CA LEU A 535 -19.44 -36.90 -17.35
C LEU A 535 -19.02 -36.67 -18.80
N LEU A 536 -19.62 -37.40 -19.74
CA LEU A 536 -19.43 -37.14 -21.17
C LEU A 536 -19.85 -35.71 -21.49
N ALA A 537 -21.04 -35.28 -21.05
CA ALA A 537 -21.55 -33.94 -21.29
C ALA A 537 -20.66 -32.84 -20.67
N SER A 538 -20.17 -33.03 -19.43
CA SER A 538 -19.37 -32.01 -18.72
C SER A 538 -17.97 -31.80 -19.30
N HIS A 539 -17.42 -32.81 -19.99
CA HIS A 539 -16.06 -32.76 -20.54
C HIS A 539 -16.01 -32.62 -22.07
N THR A 540 -17.14 -32.70 -22.75
CA THR A 540 -17.23 -32.52 -24.22
C THR A 540 -16.94 -31.08 -24.63
N THR A 541 -16.07 -30.87 -25.61
CA THR A 541 -15.68 -29.54 -26.09
C THR A 541 -16.54 -29.06 -27.27
N GLU A 542 -16.92 -29.97 -28.15
CA GLU A 542 -17.68 -29.70 -29.38
C GLU A 542 -18.80 -30.74 -29.56
N LEU A 543 -19.99 -30.28 -29.96
CA LEU A 543 -21.15 -31.13 -30.16
C LEU A 543 -21.58 -31.12 -31.63
N GLN A 544 -21.61 -32.30 -32.26
CA GLN A 544 -22.13 -32.47 -33.62
C GLN A 544 -23.67 -32.57 -33.64
N GLU A 545 -24.31 -32.14 -34.72
CA GLU A 545 -25.78 -32.01 -34.82
C GLU A 545 -26.51 -33.36 -34.83
N ASN A 546 -25.84 -34.41 -35.30
CA ASN A 546 -26.29 -35.80 -35.40
C ASN A 546 -26.32 -36.55 -34.04
N VAL A 547 -25.87 -35.94 -32.95
CA VAL A 547 -25.82 -36.55 -31.62
C VAL A 547 -27.20 -36.45 -30.93
N PRO A 548 -27.79 -37.55 -30.41
CA PRO A 548 -29.16 -37.57 -29.88
C PRO A 548 -29.28 -36.98 -28.46
N VAL A 549 -28.77 -35.76 -28.24
CA VAL A 549 -28.81 -35.07 -26.94
C VAL A 549 -30.25 -34.73 -26.54
N THR A 550 -31.10 -34.31 -27.48
CA THR A 550 -32.52 -34.02 -27.22
C THR A 550 -33.25 -35.25 -26.68
N GLU A 551 -32.98 -36.45 -27.21
CA GLU A 551 -33.60 -37.69 -26.70
C GLU A 551 -33.13 -38.01 -25.27
N ALA A 552 -31.85 -37.78 -24.95
CA ALA A 552 -31.34 -37.96 -23.59
C ALA A 552 -32.04 -37.00 -22.61
N VAL A 553 -32.20 -35.73 -22.99
CA VAL A 553 -32.84 -34.70 -22.16
C VAL A 553 -34.33 -34.99 -21.95
N THR A 554 -35.07 -35.42 -22.98
CA THR A 554 -36.49 -35.78 -22.85
C THR A 554 -36.66 -36.98 -21.93
N LEU A 555 -35.89 -38.04 -22.11
CA LEU A 555 -35.95 -39.25 -21.28
C LEU A 555 -35.62 -38.96 -19.81
N LEU A 556 -34.55 -38.20 -19.53
CA LEU A 556 -34.20 -37.80 -18.17
C LEU A 556 -35.32 -36.97 -17.52
N THR A 557 -35.92 -36.07 -18.28
CA THR A 557 -37.05 -35.23 -17.81
C THR A 557 -38.27 -36.08 -17.45
N GLU A 558 -38.63 -37.06 -18.28
CA GLU A 558 -39.74 -37.98 -18.04
C GLU A 558 -39.49 -38.82 -16.79
N LEU A 559 -38.31 -39.43 -16.67
CA LEU A 559 -37.96 -40.27 -15.52
C LEU A 559 -38.00 -39.50 -14.19
N ILE A 560 -37.52 -38.25 -14.17
CA ILE A 560 -37.60 -37.38 -12.99
C ILE A 560 -39.05 -37.01 -12.69
N ARG A 561 -39.84 -36.69 -13.71
CA ARG A 561 -41.25 -36.29 -13.58
C ARG A 561 -42.10 -37.42 -13.02
N GLU A 562 -41.97 -38.63 -13.54
CA GLU A 562 -42.71 -39.83 -13.09
C GLU A 562 -42.37 -40.19 -11.65
N ASN A 563 -41.10 -39.99 -11.25
CA ASN A 563 -40.59 -40.37 -9.94
C ASN A 563 -40.29 -39.17 -9.03
N PHE A 564 -41.02 -38.07 -9.19
CA PHE A 564 -40.68 -36.78 -8.57
C PHE A 564 -40.59 -36.82 -7.03
N ARG A 565 -41.31 -37.74 -6.37
CA ARG A 565 -41.26 -37.92 -4.90
C ARG A 565 -39.97 -38.60 -4.41
N ASN A 566 -39.20 -39.24 -5.29
CA ASN A 566 -37.99 -39.96 -4.92
C ASN A 566 -36.77 -39.04 -4.97
N SER A 567 -36.33 -38.54 -3.81
CA SER A 567 -35.19 -37.63 -3.73
C SER A 567 -33.86 -38.25 -4.15
N LYS A 568 -33.62 -39.54 -3.85
CA LYS A 568 -32.39 -40.23 -4.29
C LYS A 568 -32.28 -40.31 -5.80
N LEU A 569 -33.40 -40.56 -6.48
CA LEU A 569 -33.48 -40.56 -7.94
C LEU A 569 -33.18 -39.17 -8.51
N LYS A 570 -33.79 -38.12 -7.93
CA LYS A 570 -33.50 -36.72 -8.30
C LYS A 570 -32.02 -36.39 -8.16
N GLN A 571 -31.39 -36.78 -7.04
CA GLN A 571 -29.96 -36.55 -6.80
C GLN A 571 -29.05 -37.22 -7.85
N CYS A 572 -29.46 -38.35 -8.44
CA CYS A 572 -28.70 -39.03 -9.49
C CYS A 572 -28.94 -38.44 -10.88
N LEU A 573 -30.19 -38.10 -11.22
CA LEU A 573 -30.55 -37.72 -12.59
C LEU A 573 -30.42 -36.22 -12.87
N LEU A 574 -30.68 -35.35 -11.88
CA LEU A 574 -30.63 -33.89 -12.07
C LEU A 574 -29.27 -33.38 -12.54
N PRO A 575 -28.13 -33.83 -11.99
CA PRO A 575 -26.83 -33.38 -12.47
C PRO A 575 -26.63 -33.66 -13.95
N THR A 576 -26.99 -34.87 -14.39
CA THR A 576 -26.90 -35.29 -15.80
C THR A 576 -27.77 -34.44 -16.72
N LEU A 577 -29.03 -34.19 -16.33
CA LEU A 577 -29.93 -33.31 -17.07
C LEU A 577 -29.33 -31.89 -17.19
N GLY A 578 -28.74 -31.41 -16.09
CA GLY A 578 -28.08 -30.12 -16.00
C GLY A 578 -26.87 -29.97 -16.92
N GLU A 579 -25.96 -30.94 -16.92
CA GLU A 579 -24.77 -30.93 -17.78
C GLU A 579 -25.15 -30.95 -19.26
N LEU A 580 -26.19 -31.70 -19.65
CA LEU A 580 -26.66 -31.73 -21.03
C LEU A 580 -27.28 -30.40 -21.47
N ILE A 581 -28.14 -29.78 -20.64
CA ILE A 581 -28.71 -28.46 -20.95
C ILE A 581 -27.61 -27.41 -21.03
N TYR A 582 -26.64 -27.44 -20.13
CA TYR A 582 -25.49 -26.53 -20.17
C TYR A 582 -24.61 -26.75 -21.40
N LEU A 583 -24.37 -28.00 -21.81
CA LEU A 583 -23.64 -28.31 -23.04
C LEU A 583 -24.37 -27.74 -24.26
N VAL A 584 -25.68 -27.96 -24.39
CA VAL A 584 -26.48 -27.38 -25.49
C VAL A 584 -26.36 -25.85 -25.48
N ALA A 585 -26.58 -25.22 -24.33
CA ALA A 585 -26.48 -23.77 -24.16
C ALA A 585 -25.10 -23.21 -24.56
N SER A 586 -24.02 -23.90 -24.18
CA SER A 586 -22.64 -23.50 -24.48
C SER A 586 -22.27 -23.67 -25.96
N GLN A 587 -22.90 -24.63 -26.66
CA GLN A 587 -22.66 -24.87 -28.07
C GLN A 587 -23.46 -23.92 -28.96
N GLU A 588 -24.68 -23.56 -28.55
CA GLU A 588 -25.47 -22.51 -29.23
C GLU A 588 -24.76 -21.16 -29.21
N GLU A 589 -24.17 -20.76 -28.08
CA GLU A 589 -23.44 -19.49 -27.95
C GLU A 589 -22.23 -19.37 -28.89
N LYS A 590 -21.61 -20.50 -29.28
CA LYS A 590 -20.46 -20.51 -30.20
C LYS A 590 -20.84 -20.41 -31.67
N LYS A 591 -22.10 -20.63 -32.05
CA LYS A 591 -22.53 -20.61 -33.47
C LYS A 591 -23.06 -19.23 -33.85
N GLU A 592 -22.49 -18.62 -34.89
CA GLU A 592 -22.90 -17.28 -35.40
C GLU A 592 -24.37 -17.22 -35.87
N HIS A 593 -24.97 -18.37 -36.21
CA HIS A 593 -26.38 -18.48 -36.59
C HIS A 593 -27.04 -19.58 -35.74
N PRO A 594 -27.81 -19.23 -34.69
CA PRO A 594 -28.49 -20.20 -33.86
C PRO A 594 -29.67 -20.81 -34.63
N ARG A 595 -29.41 -21.81 -35.46
CA ARG A 595 -30.44 -22.76 -35.87
C ARG A 595 -30.71 -23.66 -34.66
N GLU A 596 -31.98 -23.93 -34.37
CA GLU A 596 -32.43 -24.82 -33.28
C GLU A 596 -32.02 -26.28 -33.52
N CYS A 597 -30.72 -26.59 -33.52
CA CYS A 597 -30.22 -27.93 -33.82
C CYS A 597 -30.50 -28.91 -32.66
N TRP A 598 -30.65 -28.41 -31.43
CA TRP A 598 -30.97 -29.21 -30.25
C TRP A 598 -32.09 -28.56 -29.44
N VAL A 599 -33.26 -29.19 -29.41
CA VAL A 599 -34.42 -28.68 -28.66
C VAL A 599 -34.42 -29.22 -27.24
N VAL A 600 -34.57 -28.34 -26.24
CA VAL A 600 -34.82 -28.71 -24.83
C VAL A 600 -36.33 -28.62 -24.56
N PRO A 601 -36.98 -29.69 -24.05
CA PRO A 601 -38.42 -29.67 -23.83
C PRO A 601 -38.81 -28.71 -22.70
N LEU A 602 -39.92 -27.96 -22.86
CA LEU A 602 -40.47 -27.06 -21.82
C LEU A 602 -40.73 -27.78 -20.48
N ALA A 603 -41.02 -29.08 -20.59
CA ALA A 603 -41.17 -29.99 -19.47
C ALA A 603 -39.95 -30.03 -18.53
N ALA A 604 -38.72 -29.86 -19.05
CA ALA A 604 -37.48 -29.87 -18.28
C ALA A 604 -37.40 -28.65 -17.35
N TYR A 605 -37.65 -27.45 -17.88
CA TYR A 605 -37.71 -26.21 -17.10
C TYR A 605 -38.75 -26.29 -15.99
N THR A 606 -39.93 -26.84 -16.29
CA THR A 606 -41.00 -27.01 -15.29
C THR A 606 -40.56 -27.94 -14.14
N VAL A 607 -39.86 -29.04 -14.45
CA VAL A 607 -39.34 -29.96 -13.44
C VAL A 607 -38.27 -29.28 -12.58
N LEU A 608 -37.32 -28.57 -13.21
CA LEU A 608 -36.26 -27.83 -12.51
C LEU A 608 -36.82 -26.75 -11.60
N MET A 609 -37.82 -25.97 -12.06
CA MET A 609 -38.50 -24.97 -11.25
C MET A 609 -39.21 -25.60 -10.04
N ARG A 610 -39.82 -26.78 -10.20
CA ARG A 610 -40.43 -27.51 -9.08
C ARG A 610 -39.39 -28.00 -8.07
N CYS A 611 -38.19 -28.39 -8.52
CA CYS A 611 -37.08 -28.79 -7.65
C CYS A 611 -36.46 -27.64 -6.83
N LEU A 612 -36.80 -26.38 -7.12
CA LEU A 612 -36.37 -25.20 -6.34
C LEU A 612 -37.38 -24.78 -5.26
N ARG A 613 -38.62 -25.28 -5.33
CA ARG A 613 -39.70 -24.85 -4.43
C ARG A 613 -39.43 -25.29 -2.98
N GLU A 614 -40.11 -24.61 -2.08
CA GLU A 614 -40.11 -24.91 -0.65
C GLU A 614 -40.62 -26.34 -0.39
N GLY A 615 -39.98 -27.06 0.53
CA GLY A 615 -40.34 -28.44 0.90
C GLY A 615 -39.52 -29.55 0.22
N GLU A 616 -38.67 -29.20 -0.75
CA GLU A 616 -37.71 -30.13 -1.36
C GLU A 616 -36.45 -30.33 -0.51
N GLU A 617 -35.69 -31.39 -0.78
CA GLU A 617 -34.43 -31.65 -0.07
C GLU A 617 -33.36 -30.62 -0.47
N ARG A 618 -32.60 -30.12 0.50
CA ARG A 618 -31.59 -29.06 0.28
C ARG A 618 -30.57 -29.42 -0.81
N VAL A 619 -30.18 -30.69 -0.93
CA VAL A 619 -29.26 -31.17 -1.97
C VAL A 619 -29.90 -31.04 -3.36
N VAL A 620 -31.18 -31.36 -3.49
CA VAL A 620 -31.96 -31.23 -4.73
C VAL A 620 -32.14 -29.76 -5.11
N ASN A 621 -32.48 -28.90 -4.12
CA ASN A 621 -32.52 -27.44 -4.35
C ASN A 621 -31.17 -26.91 -4.83
N HIS A 622 -30.07 -27.39 -4.25
CA HIS A 622 -28.72 -26.97 -4.63
C HIS A 622 -28.36 -27.40 -6.04
N MET A 623 -28.65 -28.64 -6.43
CA MET A 623 -28.47 -29.09 -7.81
C MET A 623 -29.29 -28.24 -8.79
N ALA A 624 -30.58 -28.03 -8.52
CA ALA A 624 -31.43 -27.21 -9.41
C ALA A 624 -30.94 -25.76 -9.52
N ALA A 625 -30.55 -25.13 -8.41
CA ALA A 625 -29.98 -23.78 -8.41
C ALA A 625 -28.65 -23.74 -9.18
N LYS A 626 -27.83 -24.79 -9.07
CA LYS A 626 -26.56 -24.90 -9.78
C LYS A 626 -26.73 -25.07 -11.29
N ILE A 627 -27.76 -25.79 -11.72
CA ILE A 627 -28.12 -25.92 -13.15
C ILE A 627 -28.45 -24.55 -13.72
N ILE A 628 -29.30 -23.78 -13.03
CA ILE A 628 -29.67 -22.43 -13.45
C ILE A 628 -28.45 -21.51 -13.45
N GLU A 629 -27.61 -21.58 -12.42
CA GLU A 629 -26.35 -20.83 -12.36
C GLU A 629 -25.49 -21.10 -13.60
N ASN A 630 -25.25 -22.36 -13.96
CA ASN A 630 -24.40 -22.68 -15.09
C ASN A 630 -25.04 -22.26 -16.43
N VAL A 631 -26.30 -22.63 -16.69
CA VAL A 631 -26.97 -22.34 -17.97
C VAL A 631 -27.10 -20.84 -18.22
N CYS A 632 -27.47 -20.05 -17.20
CA CYS A 632 -27.60 -18.59 -17.32
C CYS A 632 -26.26 -17.85 -17.47
N THR A 633 -25.12 -18.56 -17.44
CA THR A 633 -23.81 -17.99 -17.80
C THR A 633 -23.70 -17.74 -19.31
N THR A 634 -24.44 -18.49 -20.13
CA THR A 634 -24.43 -18.37 -21.59
C THR A 634 -25.49 -17.37 -22.08
N PHE A 635 -25.26 -16.71 -23.23
CA PHE A 635 -26.27 -15.92 -23.94
C PHE A 635 -27.11 -16.76 -24.93
N SER A 636 -27.58 -17.93 -24.49
CA SER A 636 -28.37 -18.86 -25.33
C SER A 636 -29.88 -18.75 -25.13
N VAL A 637 -30.66 -19.29 -26.06
CA VAL A 637 -32.14 -19.40 -25.93
C VAL A 637 -32.50 -20.26 -24.73
N GLN A 638 -31.67 -21.27 -24.41
CA GLN A 638 -31.89 -22.15 -23.27
C GLN A 638 -31.87 -21.42 -21.92
N ALA A 639 -31.11 -20.32 -21.80
CA ALA A 639 -31.10 -19.48 -20.60
C ALA A 639 -32.44 -18.73 -20.41
N GLN A 640 -33.09 -18.32 -21.51
CA GLN A 640 -34.39 -17.64 -21.45
C GLN A 640 -35.50 -18.54 -20.86
N GLY A 641 -35.40 -19.86 -21.02
CA GLY A 641 -36.35 -20.83 -20.45
C GLY A 641 -36.46 -20.80 -18.92
N PHE A 642 -35.48 -20.23 -18.20
CA PHE A 642 -35.52 -20.06 -16.75
C PHE A 642 -36.05 -18.69 -16.28
N ILE A 643 -36.16 -17.72 -17.18
CA ILE A 643 -36.55 -16.34 -16.85
C ILE A 643 -38.07 -16.29 -16.69
N THR A 644 -38.53 -16.40 -15.44
CA THR A 644 -39.95 -16.33 -15.07
C THR A 644 -40.15 -15.28 -13.99
N GLY A 645 -41.37 -14.78 -13.80
CA GLY A 645 -41.64 -13.81 -12.72
C GLY A 645 -41.31 -14.35 -11.32
N GLU A 646 -41.40 -15.66 -11.13
CA GLU A 646 -41.23 -16.34 -9.84
C GLU A 646 -39.78 -16.73 -9.50
N ILE A 647 -38.87 -16.82 -10.50
CA ILE A 647 -37.52 -17.36 -10.27
C ILE A 647 -36.71 -16.55 -9.25
N GLY A 648 -36.78 -15.22 -9.34
CA GLY A 648 -36.08 -14.32 -8.43
C GLY A 648 -36.49 -14.55 -6.97
N PRO A 649 -37.79 -14.43 -6.65
CA PRO A 649 -38.31 -14.73 -5.32
C PRO A 649 -37.94 -16.12 -4.78
N VAL A 650 -37.98 -17.16 -5.62
CA VAL A 650 -37.67 -18.53 -5.20
C VAL A 650 -36.17 -18.68 -4.86
N LEU A 651 -35.27 -18.16 -5.68
CA LEU A 651 -33.83 -18.17 -5.39
C LEU A 651 -33.49 -17.33 -4.15
N TRP A 652 -34.16 -16.20 -3.97
CA TRP A 652 -34.00 -15.37 -2.77
C TRP A 652 -34.45 -16.10 -1.49
N TYR A 653 -35.54 -16.86 -1.56
CA TYR A 653 -36.00 -17.69 -0.44
C TYR A 653 -34.91 -18.70 -0.03
N LEU A 654 -34.33 -19.43 -0.99
CA LEU A 654 -33.25 -20.39 -0.72
C LEU A 654 -32.04 -19.72 -0.07
N PHE A 655 -31.69 -18.51 -0.52
CA PHE A 655 -30.63 -17.71 0.10
C PHE A 655 -30.92 -17.35 1.57
N LYS A 656 -32.16 -16.94 1.87
CA LYS A 656 -32.53 -16.46 3.20
C LYS A 656 -32.74 -17.58 4.22
N HIS A 657 -33.30 -18.71 3.78
CA HIS A 657 -33.75 -19.79 4.66
C HIS A 657 -32.85 -21.04 4.69
N SER A 658 -31.83 -21.12 3.82
CA SER A 658 -30.83 -22.18 3.89
C SER A 658 -29.83 -21.96 5.03
N THR A 659 -29.45 -23.02 5.73
CA THR A 659 -28.33 -23.03 6.69
C THR A 659 -26.99 -23.40 6.04
N ILE A 660 -26.99 -23.80 4.76
CA ILE A 660 -25.81 -24.26 4.03
C ILE A 660 -25.27 -23.10 3.19
N ASP A 661 -24.09 -22.59 3.53
CA ASP A 661 -23.51 -21.42 2.84
C ASP A 661 -23.24 -21.67 1.35
N SER A 662 -22.84 -22.89 0.96
CA SER A 662 -22.64 -23.22 -0.47
C SER A 662 -23.92 -23.08 -1.29
N LEU A 663 -25.08 -23.47 -0.75
CA LEU A 663 -26.39 -23.27 -1.36
C LEU A 663 -26.76 -21.79 -1.40
N ARG A 664 -26.54 -21.05 -0.30
CA ARG A 664 -26.83 -19.59 -0.23
C ARG A 664 -26.05 -18.81 -1.29
N ILE A 665 -24.76 -19.13 -1.45
CA ILE A 665 -23.91 -18.56 -2.49
C ILE A 665 -24.47 -18.91 -3.87
N THR A 666 -24.75 -20.20 -4.13
CA THR A 666 -25.25 -20.67 -5.43
C THR A 666 -26.57 -20.01 -5.82
N ALA A 667 -27.50 -19.84 -4.88
CA ALA A 667 -28.80 -19.22 -5.13
C ALA A 667 -28.68 -17.74 -5.56
N ILE A 668 -27.88 -16.95 -4.86
CA ILE A 668 -27.62 -15.55 -5.23
C ILE A 668 -26.77 -15.45 -6.50
N SER A 669 -25.82 -16.36 -6.69
CA SER A 669 -24.99 -16.47 -7.89
C SER A 669 -25.82 -16.78 -9.15
N ALA A 670 -26.83 -17.64 -9.02
CA ALA A 670 -27.81 -17.92 -10.07
C ALA A 670 -28.68 -16.69 -10.37
N LEU A 671 -29.19 -16.01 -9.32
CA LEU A 671 -29.95 -14.77 -9.48
C LEU A 671 -29.13 -13.68 -10.18
N CYS A 672 -27.85 -13.53 -9.81
CA CYS A 672 -26.90 -12.62 -10.44
C CYS A 672 -26.77 -12.89 -11.95
N ARG A 673 -26.65 -14.14 -12.37
CA ARG A 673 -26.55 -14.47 -13.80
C ARG A 673 -27.87 -14.27 -14.55
N ILE A 674 -29.01 -14.53 -13.93
CA ILE A 674 -30.33 -14.24 -14.54
C ILE A 674 -30.47 -12.74 -14.85
N THR A 675 -29.96 -11.85 -13.99
CA THR A 675 -30.05 -10.40 -14.25
C THR A 675 -29.33 -9.92 -15.49
N ARG A 676 -28.37 -10.70 -16.03
CA ARG A 676 -27.71 -10.40 -17.32
C ARG A 676 -28.70 -10.44 -18.48
N HIS A 677 -29.72 -11.28 -18.36
CA HIS A 677 -30.76 -11.46 -19.36
C HIS A 677 -32.00 -10.63 -19.04
N SER A 678 -32.39 -10.57 -17.76
CA SER A 678 -33.55 -9.81 -17.31
C SER A 678 -33.32 -9.18 -15.92
N PRO A 679 -32.99 -7.88 -15.86
CA PRO A 679 -32.87 -7.12 -14.61
C PRO A 679 -34.14 -7.17 -13.75
N ASN A 680 -35.32 -7.33 -14.37
CA ASN A 680 -36.61 -7.47 -13.72
C ASN A 680 -36.67 -8.64 -12.72
N ALA A 681 -35.84 -9.68 -12.89
CA ALA A 681 -35.80 -10.80 -11.95
C ALA A 681 -35.41 -10.35 -10.52
N PHE A 682 -34.51 -9.37 -10.39
CA PHE A 682 -34.13 -8.80 -9.09
C PHE A 682 -35.14 -7.74 -8.61
N GLN A 683 -35.76 -7.00 -9.54
CA GLN A 683 -36.88 -6.11 -9.22
C GLN A 683 -38.01 -6.87 -8.51
N ASN A 684 -38.42 -8.02 -9.05
CA ASN A 684 -39.47 -8.86 -8.46
C ASN A 684 -39.12 -9.31 -7.02
N VAL A 685 -37.83 -9.48 -6.71
CA VAL A 685 -37.36 -9.78 -5.35
C VAL A 685 -37.57 -8.58 -4.45
N ILE A 686 -37.19 -7.38 -4.88
CA ILE A 686 -37.34 -6.14 -4.11
C ILE A 686 -38.83 -5.83 -3.87
N GLU A 687 -39.69 -6.03 -4.87
CA GLU A 687 -41.13 -5.84 -4.75
C GLU A 687 -41.77 -6.79 -3.75
N LYS A 688 -41.33 -8.07 -3.71
CA LYS A 688 -41.88 -9.07 -2.78
C LYS A 688 -41.30 -9.02 -1.37
N VAL A 689 -40.01 -8.73 -1.24
CA VAL A 689 -39.25 -8.81 0.03
C VAL A 689 -39.11 -7.45 0.71
N GLY A 690 -39.13 -6.37 -0.07
CA GLY A 690 -38.91 -5.00 0.38
C GLY A 690 -37.44 -4.57 0.32
N LEU A 691 -37.21 -3.33 -0.16
CA LEU A 691 -35.88 -2.76 -0.38
C LEU A 691 -35.00 -2.77 0.89
N THR A 692 -35.54 -2.32 2.03
CA THR A 692 -34.80 -2.27 3.31
C THR A 692 -34.31 -3.65 3.76
N SER A 693 -35.11 -4.70 3.56
CA SER A 693 -34.72 -6.07 3.90
C SER A 693 -33.57 -6.59 3.01
N VAL A 694 -33.57 -6.20 1.73
CA VAL A 694 -32.49 -6.50 0.79
C VAL A 694 -31.20 -5.75 1.18
N ILE A 695 -31.29 -4.46 1.54
CA ILE A 695 -30.14 -3.66 2.01
C ILE A 695 -29.56 -4.25 3.30
N ASN A 696 -30.40 -4.59 4.28
CA ASN A 696 -29.95 -5.24 5.52
C ASN A 696 -29.27 -6.59 5.25
N SER A 697 -29.77 -7.34 4.26
CA SER A 697 -29.17 -8.61 3.86
C SER A 697 -27.79 -8.41 3.22
N LEU A 698 -27.56 -7.32 2.47
CA LEU A 698 -26.23 -6.95 1.94
C LEU A 698 -25.23 -6.67 3.07
N ALA A 699 -25.66 -5.93 4.10
CA ALA A 699 -24.80 -5.59 5.24
C ALA A 699 -24.36 -6.83 6.05
N SER A 700 -25.27 -7.81 6.25
CA SER A 700 -25.00 -9.02 7.03
C SER A 700 -24.46 -10.23 6.23
N ALA A 701 -24.32 -10.10 4.90
CA ALA A 701 -23.96 -11.21 4.03
C ALA A 701 -22.47 -11.57 4.10
N ILE A 702 -22.16 -12.82 3.78
CA ILE A 702 -20.77 -13.28 3.57
C ILE A 702 -20.17 -12.66 2.30
N CYS A 703 -18.84 -12.51 2.25
CA CYS A 703 -18.13 -11.81 1.17
C CYS A 703 -18.58 -12.21 -0.25
N LYS A 704 -18.70 -13.50 -0.54
CA LYS A 704 -19.09 -13.94 -1.90
C LYS A 704 -20.53 -13.58 -2.26
N VAL A 705 -21.44 -13.56 -1.28
CA VAL A 705 -22.81 -13.08 -1.47
C VAL A 705 -22.83 -11.56 -1.66
N GLN A 706 -22.05 -10.81 -0.87
CA GLN A 706 -21.91 -9.36 -1.04
C GLN A 706 -21.46 -8.99 -2.44
N GLN A 707 -20.46 -9.69 -3.00
CA GLN A 707 -19.99 -9.50 -4.38
C GLN A 707 -21.13 -9.63 -5.41
N TYR A 708 -21.94 -10.68 -5.33
CA TYR A 708 -23.07 -10.88 -6.24
C TYR A 708 -24.21 -9.89 -6.01
N MET A 709 -24.52 -9.55 -4.76
CA MET A 709 -25.53 -8.54 -4.44
C MET A 709 -25.16 -7.16 -4.95
N LEU A 710 -23.90 -6.75 -4.85
CA LEU A 710 -23.42 -5.50 -5.47
C LEU A 710 -23.64 -5.52 -6.99
N THR A 711 -23.36 -6.65 -7.64
CA THR A 711 -23.60 -6.83 -9.09
C THR A 711 -25.08 -6.69 -9.44
N LEU A 712 -25.97 -7.29 -8.64
CA LEU A 712 -27.42 -7.18 -8.80
C LEU A 712 -27.89 -5.71 -8.71
N PHE A 713 -27.38 -4.97 -7.73
CA PHE A 713 -27.68 -3.54 -7.59
C PHE A 713 -27.15 -2.73 -8.78
N THR A 714 -25.91 -2.96 -9.23
CA THR A 714 -25.33 -2.28 -10.39
C THR A 714 -26.13 -2.56 -11.67
N ALA A 715 -26.48 -3.81 -11.93
CA ALA A 715 -27.27 -4.20 -13.11
C ALA A 715 -28.64 -3.52 -13.13
N MET A 716 -29.32 -3.49 -11.98
CA MET A 716 -30.62 -2.83 -11.84
C MET A 716 -30.53 -1.30 -12.04
N LEU A 717 -29.51 -0.66 -11.44
CA LEU A 717 -29.27 0.78 -11.58
C LEU A 717 -28.95 1.16 -13.03
N SER A 718 -28.18 0.34 -13.75
CA SER A 718 -27.83 0.56 -15.17
C SER A 718 -29.04 0.58 -16.12
N CYS A 719 -30.17 0.00 -15.68
CA CYS A 719 -31.43 -0.04 -16.42
C CYS A 719 -32.45 1.00 -15.92
N GLY A 720 -32.07 1.86 -14.97
CA GLY A 720 -32.95 2.89 -14.39
C GLY A 720 -34.04 2.39 -13.44
N ILE A 721 -34.04 1.10 -13.09
CA ILE A 721 -35.07 0.49 -12.23
C ILE A 721 -34.85 0.91 -10.77
N HIS A 722 -35.90 1.38 -10.10
CA HIS A 722 -35.87 1.89 -8.71
C HIS A 722 -34.83 3.01 -8.44
N LEU A 723 -34.29 3.62 -9.49
CA LEU A 723 -33.19 4.59 -9.42
C LEU A 723 -33.50 5.74 -8.45
N GLN A 724 -34.66 6.40 -8.59
CA GLN A 724 -35.07 7.50 -7.71
C GLN A 724 -35.19 7.10 -6.23
N ARG A 725 -35.65 5.87 -5.95
CA ARG A 725 -35.83 5.37 -4.58
C ARG A 725 -34.48 5.08 -3.93
N LEU A 726 -33.54 4.48 -4.66
CA LEU A 726 -32.21 4.16 -4.15
C LEU A 726 -31.32 5.40 -3.97
N ILE A 727 -31.42 6.36 -4.88
CA ILE A 727 -30.65 7.61 -4.85
C ILE A 727 -30.93 8.45 -3.59
N GLN A 728 -32.15 8.36 -3.04
CA GLN A 728 -32.55 9.13 -1.86
C GLN A 728 -32.30 8.38 -0.54
N GLU A 729 -31.99 7.09 -0.60
CA GLU A 729 -31.88 6.22 0.58
C GLU A 729 -30.47 6.34 1.21
N LYS A 730 -30.34 7.16 2.27
CA LYS A 730 -29.06 7.37 2.97
C LYS A 730 -28.47 6.07 3.55
N ASP A 731 -29.32 5.16 4.02
CA ASP A 731 -28.90 3.87 4.56
C ASP A 731 -28.26 2.97 3.50
N PHE A 732 -28.66 3.11 2.22
CA PHE A 732 -28.03 2.41 1.12
C PHE A 732 -26.59 2.91 0.90
N VAL A 733 -26.40 4.23 0.77
CA VAL A 733 -25.07 4.83 0.55
C VAL A 733 -24.13 4.52 1.71
N THR A 734 -24.59 4.66 2.95
CA THR A 734 -23.77 4.33 4.13
C THR A 734 -23.41 2.84 4.19
N THR A 735 -24.31 1.94 3.78
CA THR A 735 -24.01 0.51 3.66
C THR A 735 -22.95 0.25 2.58
N ILE A 736 -23.03 0.90 1.41
CA ILE A 736 -22.02 0.80 0.35
C ILE A 736 -20.66 1.28 0.83
N ILE A 737 -20.59 2.41 1.55
CA ILE A 737 -19.32 2.95 2.06
C ILE A 737 -18.68 2.00 3.08
N ARG A 738 -19.48 1.36 3.96
CA ARG A 738 -18.95 0.33 4.89
C ARG A 738 -18.33 -0.86 4.15
N LEU A 739 -18.79 -1.19 2.94
CA LEU A 739 -18.21 -2.27 2.14
C LEU A 739 -16.81 -1.92 1.60
N PHE A 740 -16.39 -0.65 1.64
CA PHE A 740 -15.00 -0.30 1.36
C PHE A 740 -14.02 -0.83 2.42
N ASP A 741 -14.47 -1.19 3.62
CA ASP A 741 -13.61 -1.88 4.60
C ASP A 741 -13.38 -3.36 4.29
N SER A 742 -14.04 -3.90 3.25
CA SER A 742 -13.91 -5.31 2.88
C SER A 742 -12.48 -5.68 2.45
N PRO A 743 -11.94 -6.86 2.88
CA PRO A 743 -10.64 -7.33 2.44
C PRO A 743 -10.61 -7.67 0.94
N SER A 744 -11.76 -7.98 0.32
CA SER A 744 -11.84 -8.36 -1.09
C SER A 744 -11.78 -7.15 -2.02
N THR A 745 -10.79 -7.12 -2.92
CA THR A 745 -10.64 -6.08 -3.96
C THR A 745 -11.86 -6.00 -4.88
N SER A 746 -12.44 -7.16 -5.25
CA SER A 746 -13.65 -7.23 -6.08
C SER A 746 -14.87 -6.57 -5.43
N ILE A 747 -15.06 -6.77 -4.12
CA ILE A 747 -16.17 -6.14 -3.38
C ILE A 747 -16.00 -4.62 -3.36
N ARG A 748 -14.79 -4.15 -3.04
CA ARG A 748 -14.50 -2.70 -3.03
C ARG A 748 -14.70 -2.08 -4.41
N ALA A 749 -14.19 -2.71 -5.47
CA ALA A 749 -14.36 -2.25 -6.85
C ALA A 749 -15.82 -2.15 -7.27
N LYS A 750 -16.64 -3.17 -6.95
CA LYS A 750 -18.08 -3.14 -7.24
C LYS A 750 -18.84 -2.13 -6.40
N ALA A 751 -18.45 -1.94 -5.14
CA ALA A 751 -19.02 -0.89 -4.29
C ALA A 751 -18.72 0.51 -4.86
N PHE A 752 -17.52 0.74 -5.42
CA PHE A 752 -17.20 2.00 -6.10
C PHE A 752 -18.07 2.21 -7.34
N LEU A 753 -18.31 1.14 -8.12
CA LEU A 753 -19.18 1.19 -9.29
C LEU A 753 -20.65 1.47 -8.93
N VAL A 754 -21.18 0.86 -7.86
CA VAL A 754 -22.53 1.18 -7.34
C VAL A 754 -22.61 2.63 -6.89
N LEU A 755 -21.61 3.11 -6.14
CA LEU A 755 -21.56 4.48 -5.67
C LEU A 755 -21.51 5.48 -6.83
N LEU A 756 -20.73 5.19 -7.88
CA LEU A 756 -20.68 6.01 -9.09
C LEU A 756 -22.06 6.15 -9.77
N TYR A 757 -22.83 5.06 -9.89
CA TYR A 757 -24.21 5.13 -10.41
C TYR A 757 -25.11 6.03 -9.55
N VAL A 758 -24.94 6.04 -8.22
CA VAL A 758 -25.70 6.93 -7.34
C VAL A 758 -25.29 8.39 -7.54
N LEU A 759 -23.97 8.66 -7.64
CA LEU A 759 -23.43 10.02 -7.75
C LEU A 759 -23.68 10.67 -9.11
N LEU A 760 -23.83 9.89 -10.19
CA LEU A 760 -24.21 10.41 -11.51
C LEU A 760 -25.58 11.10 -11.51
N HIS A 761 -26.47 10.70 -10.60
CA HIS A 761 -27.85 11.20 -10.57
C HIS A 761 -28.17 12.02 -9.31
N ASN A 762 -27.29 12.08 -8.31
CA ASN A 762 -27.48 12.92 -7.11
C ASN A 762 -26.18 13.42 -6.50
N ARG A 763 -25.92 14.71 -6.71
CA ARG A 763 -24.76 15.45 -6.20
C ARG A 763 -24.74 15.56 -4.68
N GLU A 764 -25.90 15.61 -4.00
CA GLU A 764 -25.95 15.75 -2.54
C GLU A 764 -25.37 14.53 -1.82
N MET A 765 -25.47 13.33 -2.44
CA MET A 765 -24.89 12.11 -1.88
C MET A 765 -23.35 12.13 -1.90
N LEU A 766 -22.72 13.01 -2.69
CA LEU A 766 -21.27 13.21 -2.66
C LEU A 766 -20.82 13.78 -1.31
N LEU A 767 -21.55 14.76 -0.76
CA LEU A 767 -21.24 15.30 0.56
C LEU A 767 -21.34 14.22 1.64
N LEU A 768 -22.44 13.46 1.65
CA LEU A 768 -22.62 12.36 2.60
C LEU A 768 -21.46 11.36 2.49
N SER A 769 -21.02 11.09 1.26
CA SER A 769 -19.92 10.17 1.01
C SER A 769 -18.57 10.71 1.50
N CYS A 770 -18.27 11.98 1.24
CA CYS A 770 -17.05 12.65 1.74
C CYS A 770 -17.02 12.71 3.28
N GLN A 771 -18.15 13.04 3.92
CA GLN A 771 -18.28 13.00 5.39
C GLN A 771 -18.06 11.60 5.97
N ALA A 772 -18.47 10.57 5.23
CA ALA A 772 -18.21 9.16 5.55
C ALA A 772 -16.83 8.66 5.08
N ARG A 773 -15.85 9.57 4.91
CA ARG A 773 -14.43 9.28 4.62
C ARG A 773 -14.17 8.67 3.24
N LEU A 774 -15.04 8.91 2.24
CA LEU A 774 -14.85 8.42 0.85
C LEU A 774 -13.46 8.71 0.29
N VAL A 775 -12.96 9.94 0.46
CA VAL A 775 -11.65 10.37 -0.07
C VAL A 775 -10.51 9.51 0.49
N MET A 776 -10.55 9.18 1.79
CA MET A 776 -9.55 8.31 2.40
C MET A 776 -9.58 6.89 1.83
N TYR A 777 -10.76 6.35 1.51
CA TYR A 777 -10.88 5.05 0.84
C TYR A 777 -10.35 5.07 -0.58
N ILE A 778 -10.65 6.13 -1.35
CA ILE A 778 -10.11 6.33 -2.69
C ILE A 778 -8.59 6.44 -2.65
N GLU A 779 -8.01 7.21 -1.72
CA GLU A 779 -6.55 7.30 -1.57
C GLU A 779 -5.90 5.97 -1.20
N ARG A 780 -6.51 5.24 -0.26
CA ARG A 780 -6.03 3.92 0.18
C ARG A 780 -6.02 2.92 -0.96
N ASP A 781 -7.07 2.86 -1.77
CA ASP A 781 -7.19 1.89 -2.87
C ASP A 781 -6.52 2.37 -4.16
N SER A 782 -6.39 3.67 -4.40
CA SER A 782 -5.60 4.25 -5.51
C SER A 782 -4.10 3.94 -5.35
N ARG A 783 -3.55 4.07 -4.13
CA ARG A 783 -2.17 3.63 -3.82
C ARG A 783 -1.95 2.12 -3.97
N LYS A 784 -3.02 1.32 -3.94
CA LYS A 784 -2.98 -0.14 -4.16
C LYS A 784 -3.23 -0.51 -5.62
N ALA A 785 -3.94 0.33 -6.37
CA ALA A 785 -4.24 0.17 -7.78
C ALA A 785 -3.10 0.67 -8.69
N THR A 786 -2.19 1.53 -8.18
CA THR A 786 -0.95 1.87 -8.88
C THR A 786 -0.12 0.62 -9.19
N PRO A 787 0.32 0.40 -10.44
CA PRO A 787 0.81 -0.89 -10.90
C PRO A 787 2.15 -1.28 -10.24
N GLY A 788 2.06 -2.18 -9.26
CA GLY A 788 3.13 -3.03 -8.75
C GLY A 788 2.64 -4.48 -8.73
N LYS A 789 3.37 -5.41 -9.35
CA LYS A 789 3.04 -6.85 -9.49
C LYS A 789 2.69 -7.45 -8.11
N GLU A 790 1.53 -8.07 -7.85
CA GLU A 790 1.20 -9.49 -8.15
C GLU A 790 -0.31 -9.85 -8.02
N GLN A 791 -1.24 -8.89 -8.07
CA GLN A 791 -2.69 -9.19 -8.10
C GLN A 791 -3.36 -8.57 -9.34
N GLN A 792 -2.97 -9.04 -10.53
CA GLN A 792 -3.22 -8.32 -11.78
C GLN A 792 -4.71 -8.19 -12.16
N SER A 793 -5.56 -9.23 -12.10
CA SER A 793 -6.95 -9.07 -12.57
C SER A 793 -7.86 -8.30 -11.58
N GLY A 794 -7.70 -8.54 -10.28
CA GLY A 794 -8.50 -7.89 -9.24
C GLY A 794 -8.16 -6.42 -9.04
N ASN A 795 -6.88 -6.05 -9.19
CA ASN A 795 -6.43 -4.67 -9.05
C ASN A 795 -6.67 -3.85 -10.32
N GLU A 796 -6.60 -4.45 -11.51
CA GLU A 796 -6.95 -3.77 -12.76
C GLU A 796 -8.45 -3.40 -12.79
N TYR A 797 -9.34 -4.33 -12.42
CA TYR A 797 -10.77 -4.05 -12.31
C TYR A 797 -11.06 -2.95 -11.27
N LEU A 798 -10.38 -2.99 -10.13
CA LEU A 798 -10.47 -1.93 -9.11
C LEU A 798 -9.98 -0.58 -9.64
N SER A 799 -8.87 -0.54 -10.38
CA SER A 799 -8.37 0.68 -11.02
C SER A 799 -9.40 1.26 -11.97
N LYS A 800 -9.93 0.46 -12.91
CA LYS A 800 -10.95 0.92 -13.89
C LYS A 800 -12.18 1.54 -13.20
N CYS A 801 -12.69 0.90 -12.15
CA CYS A 801 -13.82 1.45 -11.37
C CYS A 801 -13.45 2.75 -10.63
N LEU A 802 -12.25 2.81 -10.04
CA LEU A 802 -11.76 3.99 -9.33
C LEU A 802 -11.51 5.17 -10.28
N ASP A 803 -10.89 4.92 -11.43
CA ASP A 803 -10.56 5.95 -12.42
C ASP A 803 -11.83 6.62 -12.95
N LEU A 804 -12.90 5.84 -13.22
CA LEU A 804 -14.21 6.39 -13.60
C LEU A 804 -14.84 7.22 -12.49
N LEU A 805 -14.75 6.77 -11.24
CA LEU A 805 -15.30 7.51 -10.10
C LEU A 805 -14.54 8.81 -9.85
N ILE A 806 -13.21 8.76 -9.89
CA ILE A 806 -12.35 9.94 -9.74
C ILE A 806 -12.64 10.93 -10.86
N TYR A 807 -12.71 10.45 -12.10
CA TYR A 807 -13.04 11.28 -13.26
C TYR A 807 -14.38 12.02 -13.07
N HIS A 808 -15.44 11.31 -12.69
CA HIS A 808 -16.76 11.91 -12.44
C HIS A 808 -16.71 12.98 -11.32
N ILE A 809 -16.06 12.68 -10.20
CA ILE A 809 -15.93 13.62 -9.08
C ILE A 809 -15.16 14.89 -9.50
N VAL A 810 -14.11 14.76 -10.30
CA VAL A 810 -13.33 15.90 -10.82
C VAL A 810 -14.18 16.75 -11.78
N GLN A 811 -14.98 16.13 -12.64
CA GLN A 811 -15.88 16.84 -13.58
C GLN A 811 -17.02 17.59 -12.88
N GLU A 812 -17.49 17.10 -11.74
CA GLU A 812 -18.57 17.72 -10.97
C GLU A 812 -18.10 18.95 -10.17
N LEU A 813 -16.80 19.06 -9.90
CA LEU A 813 -16.22 20.08 -9.04
C LEU A 813 -16.39 21.53 -9.55
N PRO A 814 -16.16 21.86 -10.84
CA PRO A 814 -16.42 23.21 -11.36
C PRO A 814 -17.89 23.65 -11.19
N GLY A 815 -18.84 22.71 -11.35
CA GLY A 815 -20.26 22.97 -11.13
C GLY A 815 -20.57 23.33 -9.67
N ILE A 816 -20.03 22.53 -8.73
CA ILE A 816 -20.18 22.79 -7.29
C ILE A 816 -19.59 24.16 -6.92
N LEU A 817 -18.39 24.47 -7.42
CA LEU A 817 -17.74 25.74 -7.14
C LEU A 817 -18.53 26.92 -7.72
N GLY A 818 -19.03 26.80 -8.95
CA GLY A 818 -19.89 27.79 -9.59
C GLY A 818 -21.17 28.08 -8.79
N ASP A 819 -21.84 27.04 -8.30
CA ASP A 819 -23.04 27.18 -7.47
C ASP A 819 -22.75 27.91 -6.15
N VAL A 820 -21.62 27.59 -5.50
CA VAL A 820 -21.18 28.22 -4.25
C VAL A 820 -20.80 29.69 -4.47
N LEU A 821 -20.02 29.99 -5.51
CA LEU A 821 -19.61 31.35 -5.86
C LEU A 821 -20.82 32.22 -6.21
N SER A 822 -21.77 31.69 -6.97
CA SER A 822 -23.03 32.36 -7.28
C SER A 822 -23.83 32.67 -6.01
N ALA A 823 -23.95 31.70 -5.09
CA ALA A 823 -24.65 31.89 -3.83
C ALA A 823 -23.99 32.94 -2.93
N LEU A 824 -22.65 32.97 -2.86
CA LEU A 824 -21.87 33.95 -2.09
C LEU A 824 -21.92 35.36 -2.71
N ALA A 825 -21.78 35.48 -4.04
CA ALA A 825 -21.87 36.75 -4.76
C ALA A 825 -23.23 37.44 -4.53
N ASN A 826 -24.31 36.65 -4.43
CA ASN A 826 -25.66 37.15 -4.14
C ASN A 826 -25.82 37.77 -2.73
N VAL A 827 -24.88 37.51 -1.81
CA VAL A 827 -24.92 37.97 -0.41
C VAL A 827 -23.79 38.96 -0.08
N SER A 828 -22.75 39.03 -0.90
CA SER A 828 -21.64 39.98 -0.76
C SER A 828 -22.13 41.44 -0.64
N GLY A 829 -21.61 42.16 0.37
CA GLY A 829 -21.95 43.57 0.64
C GLY A 829 -23.28 43.83 1.35
N ARG A 830 -24.05 42.79 1.72
CA ARG A 830 -25.35 42.94 2.41
C ARG A 830 -25.25 42.59 3.89
N LYS A 831 -25.76 43.47 4.75
CA LYS A 831 -25.87 43.21 6.19
C LYS A 831 -26.96 42.17 6.53
N HIS A 832 -27.97 41.99 5.66
CA HIS A 832 -29.10 41.06 5.88
C HIS A 832 -29.55 40.34 4.59
N PRO A 833 -29.23 39.05 4.39
CA PRO A 833 -29.72 38.25 3.26
C PRO A 833 -31.19 37.80 3.40
N SER A 834 -31.89 37.61 2.28
CA SER A 834 -33.29 37.16 2.23
C SER A 834 -33.46 35.66 2.54
N THR A 835 -34.68 35.23 2.90
CA THR A 835 -35.00 33.81 3.21
C THR A 835 -34.68 32.83 2.08
N VAL A 836 -34.83 33.24 0.81
CA VAL A 836 -34.48 32.42 -0.37
C VAL A 836 -32.96 32.27 -0.49
N GLN A 837 -32.22 33.37 -0.31
CA GLN A 837 -30.75 33.36 -0.32
C GLN A 837 -30.19 32.52 0.83
N VAL A 838 -30.82 32.58 2.01
CA VAL A 838 -30.46 31.74 3.17
C VAL A 838 -30.68 30.26 2.85
N LYS A 839 -31.80 29.90 2.20
CA LYS A 839 -32.06 28.50 1.80
C LYS A 839 -31.04 28.01 0.79
N GLN A 840 -30.65 28.84 -0.18
CA GLN A 840 -29.61 28.52 -1.17
C GLN A 840 -28.24 28.33 -0.51
N LEU A 841 -27.84 29.23 0.41
CA LEU A 841 -26.60 29.11 1.18
C LEU A 841 -26.57 27.83 2.03
N LYS A 842 -27.69 27.45 2.67
CA LYS A 842 -27.77 26.22 3.47
C LYS A 842 -27.57 24.94 2.64
N ILE A 843 -27.85 24.98 1.33
CA ILE A 843 -27.67 23.84 0.42
C ILE A 843 -26.26 23.85 -0.19
N CYS A 844 -25.79 25.00 -0.67
CA CYS A 844 -24.53 25.11 -1.40
C CYS A 844 -23.30 25.09 -0.48
N LEU A 845 -23.34 25.79 0.67
CA LEU A 845 -22.15 25.95 1.52
C LEU A 845 -21.60 24.63 2.09
N PRO A 846 -22.42 23.65 2.53
CA PRO A 846 -21.90 22.35 2.95
C PRO A 846 -21.09 21.63 1.86
N MET A 847 -21.36 21.90 0.57
CA MET A 847 -20.57 21.33 -0.54
C MET A 847 -19.14 21.89 -0.57
N MET A 848 -18.85 23.03 0.07
CA MET A 848 -17.48 23.55 0.18
C MET A 848 -16.55 22.57 0.91
N ALA A 849 -17.08 21.78 1.86
CA ALA A 849 -16.33 20.72 2.51
C ALA A 849 -15.84 19.65 1.52
N VAL A 850 -16.62 19.38 0.46
CA VAL A 850 -16.20 18.47 -0.62
C VAL A 850 -14.99 19.06 -1.36
N VAL A 851 -15.04 20.34 -1.72
CA VAL A 851 -13.91 21.04 -2.37
C VAL A 851 -12.64 20.93 -1.52
N LEU A 852 -12.76 21.19 -0.21
CA LEU A 852 -11.64 21.09 0.73
C LEU A 852 -11.08 19.67 0.81
N HIS A 853 -11.94 18.66 0.93
CA HIS A 853 -11.52 17.26 0.95
C HIS A 853 -10.80 16.83 -0.35
N LEU A 854 -11.19 17.36 -1.50
CA LEU A 854 -10.57 17.03 -2.79
C LEU A 854 -9.24 17.78 -3.00
N VAL A 855 -9.14 19.06 -2.63
CA VAL A 855 -7.91 19.85 -2.78
C VAL A 855 -6.80 19.39 -1.82
N THR A 856 -7.19 18.94 -0.63
CA THR A 856 -6.26 18.36 0.36
C THR A 856 -5.81 16.95 -0.01
N SER A 857 -6.54 16.26 -0.88
CA SER A 857 -6.25 14.87 -1.26
C SER A 857 -5.06 14.76 -2.21
N GLN A 858 -4.20 13.76 -2.00
CA GLN A 858 -3.06 13.51 -2.87
C GLN A 858 -3.47 12.98 -4.26
N VAL A 859 -4.61 12.29 -4.36
CA VAL A 859 -5.09 11.70 -5.62
C VAL A 859 -5.81 12.73 -6.47
N PHE A 860 -6.67 13.54 -5.84
CA PHE A 860 -7.48 14.53 -6.56
C PHE A 860 -6.71 15.83 -6.81
N ARG A 861 -5.83 16.28 -5.91
CA ARG A 861 -5.08 17.54 -6.06
C ARG A 861 -4.41 17.73 -7.44
N PRO A 862 -3.66 16.78 -8.02
CA PRO A 862 -3.05 16.98 -9.34
C PRO A 862 -4.06 17.08 -10.48
N GLN A 863 -5.27 16.52 -10.32
CA GLN A 863 -6.33 16.54 -11.33
C GLN A 863 -7.27 17.74 -11.17
N VAL A 864 -7.41 18.23 -9.94
CA VAL A 864 -8.29 19.34 -9.56
C VAL A 864 -7.58 20.68 -9.66
N VAL A 865 -6.31 20.78 -9.22
CA VAL A 865 -5.54 22.03 -9.19
C VAL A 865 -4.92 22.28 -10.57
N THR A 866 -5.78 22.52 -11.56
CA THR A 866 -5.41 22.91 -12.93
C THR A 866 -5.15 24.41 -13.01
N GLU A 867 -4.54 24.90 -14.10
CA GLU A 867 -4.38 26.35 -14.32
C GLU A 867 -5.72 27.09 -14.30
N GLU A 868 -6.78 26.49 -14.84
CA GLU A 868 -8.13 27.05 -14.81
C GLU A 868 -8.73 27.07 -13.40
N PHE A 869 -8.49 26.02 -12.59
CA PHE A 869 -8.84 26.02 -11.18
C PHE A 869 -8.02 27.04 -10.39
N LEU A 870 -6.73 27.21 -10.68
CA LEU A 870 -5.88 28.25 -10.07
C LEU A 870 -6.24 29.66 -10.55
N PHE A 871 -6.78 29.80 -11.76
CA PHE A 871 -7.33 31.06 -12.26
C PHE A 871 -8.69 31.38 -11.61
N SER A 872 -9.51 30.35 -11.38
CA SER A 872 -10.83 30.44 -10.72
C SER A 872 -10.76 30.49 -9.18
N CYS A 873 -9.72 29.92 -8.56
CA CYS A 873 -9.50 29.87 -7.10
C CYS A 873 -8.26 30.66 -6.65
N GLY A 874 -7.58 31.36 -7.58
CA GLY A 874 -6.34 32.07 -7.30
C GLY A 874 -6.51 33.15 -6.23
N THR A 875 -5.38 33.65 -5.74
CA THR A 875 -5.23 34.67 -4.70
C THR A 875 -6.16 35.89 -4.89
N LEU A 876 -6.55 36.20 -6.13
CA LEU A 876 -7.53 37.24 -6.48
C LEU A 876 -8.97 36.89 -6.05
N LEU A 877 -9.44 35.64 -6.14
CA LEU A 877 -10.84 35.30 -5.78
C LEU A 877 -11.02 35.10 -4.27
N VAL A 878 -10.04 34.52 -3.58
CA VAL A 878 -10.10 34.41 -2.12
C VAL A 878 -9.98 35.78 -1.47
N VAL A 879 -8.99 36.59 -1.84
CA VAL A 879 -8.76 37.92 -1.21
C VAL A 879 -9.77 38.97 -1.68
N ASP A 880 -10.22 38.97 -2.94
CA ASP A 880 -11.15 40.00 -3.44
C ASP A 880 -12.64 39.59 -3.38
N TYR A 881 -12.99 38.30 -3.33
CA TYR A 881 -14.41 37.85 -3.39
C TYR A 881 -14.88 36.96 -2.22
N ILE A 882 -14.00 36.22 -1.53
CA ILE A 882 -14.41 35.31 -0.43
C ILE A 882 -14.10 35.94 0.95
N LEU A 883 -12.90 36.48 1.13
CA LEU A 883 -12.43 37.07 2.38
C LEU A 883 -13.23 38.32 2.76
N PRO A 884 -13.58 39.26 1.84
CA PRO A 884 -14.34 40.45 2.23
C PRO A 884 -15.76 40.12 2.72
N PRO A 885 -16.54 39.22 2.09
CA PRO A 885 -17.80 38.76 2.67
C PRO A 885 -17.64 38.06 4.02
N LEU A 886 -16.67 37.15 4.17
CA LEU A 886 -16.47 36.45 5.45
C LEU A 886 -16.06 37.39 6.58
N VAL A 887 -15.18 38.36 6.31
CA VAL A 887 -14.79 39.39 7.29
C VAL A 887 -15.95 40.33 7.60
N SER A 888 -16.80 40.65 6.62
CA SER A 888 -18.05 41.41 6.87
C SER A 888 -19.05 40.63 7.74
N LEU A 889 -19.07 39.30 7.63
CA LEU A 889 -19.94 38.44 8.43
C LEU A 889 -19.43 38.25 9.87
N VAL A 890 -18.14 38.48 10.14
CA VAL A 890 -17.62 38.62 11.52
C VAL A 890 -18.24 39.84 12.23
N GLN A 891 -18.69 40.85 11.48
CA GLN A 891 -19.41 42.01 12.01
C GLN A 891 -20.94 41.81 12.10
N SER A 892 -21.44 40.61 11.77
CA SER A 892 -22.88 40.32 11.82
C SER A 892 -23.40 40.30 13.25
N GLN A 893 -24.61 40.82 13.48
CA GLN A 893 -25.30 40.70 14.77
C GLN A 893 -25.74 39.26 15.08
N ASN A 894 -25.66 38.34 14.10
CA ASN A 894 -26.02 36.94 14.28
C ASN A 894 -24.80 36.10 14.67
N VAL A 895 -24.85 35.57 15.90
CA VAL A 895 -23.79 34.75 16.52
C VAL A 895 -23.41 33.54 15.66
N GLU A 896 -24.38 32.85 15.03
CA GLU A 896 -24.11 31.68 14.18
C GLU A 896 -23.26 32.02 12.95
N TRP A 897 -23.41 33.25 12.44
CA TRP A 897 -22.74 33.71 11.22
C TRP A 897 -21.32 34.14 11.51
N ARG A 898 -21.09 34.77 12.67
CA ARG A 898 -19.75 35.06 13.17
C ARG A 898 -19.00 33.78 13.46
N LEU A 899 -19.64 32.81 14.13
CA LEU A 899 -19.06 31.50 14.41
C LEU A 899 -18.66 30.76 13.14
N PHE A 900 -19.56 30.72 12.15
CA PHE A 900 -19.30 30.10 10.85
C PHE A 900 -18.14 30.80 10.12
N SER A 901 -18.13 32.13 10.11
CA SER A 901 -17.12 32.92 9.40
C SER A 901 -15.74 32.75 10.05
N LEU A 902 -15.66 32.80 11.38
CA LEU A 902 -14.41 32.59 12.12
C LEU A 902 -13.86 31.17 11.92
N ARG A 903 -14.73 30.15 11.89
CA ARG A 903 -14.32 28.78 11.63
C ARG A 903 -13.76 28.63 10.21
N LEU A 904 -14.48 29.11 9.20
CA LEU A 904 -14.04 29.01 7.82
C LEU A 904 -12.74 29.80 7.61
N LEU A 905 -12.65 31.01 8.17
CA LEU A 905 -11.42 31.83 8.13
C LEU A 905 -10.25 31.11 8.80
N SER A 906 -10.44 30.45 9.94
CA SER A 906 -9.35 29.70 10.61
C SER A 906 -8.79 28.57 9.74
N GLU A 907 -9.68 27.80 9.09
CA GLU A 907 -9.30 26.69 8.22
C GLU A 907 -8.65 27.18 6.91
N THR A 908 -9.16 28.26 6.31
CA THR A 908 -8.60 28.83 5.08
C THR A 908 -7.30 29.59 5.30
N THR A 909 -7.15 30.31 6.42
CA THR A 909 -5.95 31.13 6.71
C THR A 909 -4.74 30.26 7.03
N SER A 910 -4.92 29.14 7.74
CA SER A 910 -3.85 28.15 7.96
C SER A 910 -3.29 27.62 6.63
N LEU A 911 -4.14 27.40 5.62
CA LEU A 911 -3.73 26.95 4.28
C LEU A 911 -3.06 28.05 3.44
N LEU A 912 -3.43 29.31 3.64
CA LEU A 912 -2.86 30.45 2.89
C LEU A 912 -1.50 30.86 3.47
N VAL A 913 -1.40 31.01 4.79
CA VAL A 913 -0.16 31.42 5.48
C VAL A 913 0.92 30.34 5.36
N SER A 914 0.57 29.06 5.35
CA SER A 914 1.54 27.96 5.14
C SER A 914 2.14 27.90 3.74
N ARG A 915 1.54 28.54 2.73
CA ARG A 915 2.07 28.63 1.35
C ARG A 915 3.00 29.82 1.12
N GLU A 916 2.91 30.87 1.92
CA GLU A 916 3.70 32.11 1.74
C GLU A 916 5.17 31.95 2.13
N VAL A 917 5.52 30.99 3.00
CA VAL A 917 6.91 30.67 3.39
C VAL A 917 7.72 30.07 2.22
N VAL A 918 7.07 29.66 1.12
CA VAL A 918 7.73 29.08 -0.07
C VAL A 918 7.96 30.13 -1.18
N ALA A 919 7.53 31.39 -0.99
CA ALA A 919 7.48 32.40 -2.06
C ALA A 919 8.34 33.66 -1.80
N GLU A 920 9.48 33.54 -1.12
CA GLU A 920 10.36 34.69 -0.85
C GLU A 920 11.36 35.03 -1.98
N GLU A 921 11.41 34.29 -3.10
CA GLU A 921 12.38 34.60 -4.19
C GLU A 921 11.82 35.26 -5.45
N LYS A 922 10.59 35.82 -5.45
CA LYS A 922 10.13 36.65 -6.61
C LYS A 922 9.39 37.92 -6.17
N GLU A 923 9.98 39.07 -6.52
CA GLU A 923 9.55 40.45 -6.19
C GLU A 923 8.13 40.85 -6.64
N GLU A 924 7.33 40.00 -7.30
CA GLU A 924 5.95 40.30 -7.70
C GLU A 924 4.88 39.95 -6.64
N SER A 925 5.22 39.26 -5.54
CA SER A 925 4.28 38.86 -4.46
C SER A 925 4.00 39.94 -3.41
N LEU A 926 4.67 41.09 -3.46
CA LEU A 926 4.56 42.14 -2.43
C LEU A 926 3.16 42.79 -2.34
N ASN A 927 2.37 42.74 -3.43
CA ASN A 927 1.11 43.49 -3.54
C ASN A 927 -0.12 42.72 -2.98
N SER A 928 -0.09 41.37 -2.99
CA SER A 928 -1.13 40.54 -2.35
C SER A 928 -0.94 40.48 -0.83
N ASN A 929 0.32 40.42 -0.37
CA ASN A 929 0.66 40.40 1.05
C ASN A 929 0.25 41.72 1.72
N THR A 930 0.50 42.86 1.08
CA THR A 930 0.07 44.18 1.60
C THR A 930 -1.45 44.32 1.68
N LYS A 931 -2.22 43.77 0.74
CA LYS A 931 -3.70 43.77 0.80
C LYS A 931 -4.24 42.86 1.90
N LEU A 932 -3.76 41.62 2.02
CA LEU A 932 -4.17 40.70 3.10
C LEU A 932 -3.81 41.28 4.47
N LEU A 933 -2.58 41.78 4.63
CA LEU A 933 -2.13 42.48 5.84
C LEU A 933 -2.99 43.71 6.13
N SER A 934 -3.37 44.51 5.12
CA SER A 934 -4.26 45.66 5.32
C SER A 934 -5.66 45.24 5.73
N LEU A 935 -6.24 44.18 5.15
CA LEU A 935 -7.59 43.74 5.47
C LEU A 935 -7.66 43.15 6.89
N ILE A 936 -6.61 42.42 7.29
CA ILE A 936 -6.52 41.89 8.65
C ILE A 936 -6.24 43.02 9.65
N ARG A 937 -5.27 43.90 9.39
CA ARG A 937 -4.91 45.01 10.28
C ARG A 937 -6.03 46.03 10.43
N ASP A 938 -6.66 46.42 9.33
CA ASP A 938 -7.56 47.58 9.29
C ASP A 938 -9.04 47.18 9.51
N VAL A 939 -9.42 45.91 9.30
CA VAL A 939 -10.82 45.45 9.42
C VAL A 939 -11.01 44.32 10.43
N LEU A 940 -10.13 43.32 10.48
CA LEU A 940 -10.32 42.12 11.31
C LEU A 940 -9.84 42.33 12.76
N LEU A 941 -8.57 42.71 12.97
CA LEU A 941 -7.98 42.88 14.31
C LEU A 941 -8.75 43.87 15.22
N PRO A 942 -9.28 45.01 14.73
CA PRO A 942 -10.06 45.92 15.57
C PRO A 942 -11.35 45.30 16.13
N GLN A 943 -11.87 44.23 15.53
CA GLN A 943 -13.09 43.55 16.01
C GLN A 943 -12.78 42.53 17.12
N PHE A 944 -11.53 42.10 17.25
CA PHE A 944 -11.15 41.04 18.18
C PHE A 944 -11.25 41.49 19.64
N GLU A 945 -11.14 42.80 19.92
CA GLU A 945 -11.40 43.35 21.25
C GLU A 945 -12.82 42.99 21.75
N HIS A 946 -13.81 43.00 20.87
CA HIS A 946 -15.19 42.67 21.22
C HIS A 946 -15.51 41.18 21.09
N VAL A 947 -14.99 40.53 20.03
CA VAL A 947 -15.28 39.12 19.72
C VAL A 947 -14.68 38.17 20.76
N LEU A 948 -13.53 38.52 21.34
CA LEU A 948 -12.88 37.69 22.36
C LEU A 948 -13.59 37.73 23.72
N MET A 949 -14.41 38.75 23.98
CA MET A 949 -15.19 38.92 25.22
C MET A 949 -16.62 38.35 25.11
N GLU A 950 -16.93 37.62 24.02
CA GLU A 950 -18.22 36.97 23.84
C GLU A 950 -18.32 35.62 24.54
N PRO A 951 -19.53 35.09 24.81
CA PRO A 951 -19.67 33.75 25.36
C PRO A 951 -19.14 32.68 24.39
N ASP A 952 -18.63 31.59 24.94
CA ASP A 952 -18.22 30.40 24.20
C ASP A 952 -19.31 29.91 23.23
N PRO A 953 -18.95 29.42 22.02
CA PRO A 953 -17.60 29.07 21.57
C PRO A 953 -16.92 30.12 20.66
N VAL A 954 -17.46 31.35 20.56
CA VAL A 954 -16.98 32.36 19.61
C VAL A 954 -15.50 32.74 19.83
N PRO A 955 -15.03 33.02 21.07
CA PRO A 955 -13.63 33.34 21.32
C PRO A 955 -12.67 32.22 20.91
N ALA A 956 -13.03 30.94 21.11
CA ALA A 956 -12.19 29.81 20.75
C ALA A 956 -11.81 29.79 19.25
N TYR A 957 -12.76 30.08 18.36
CA TYR A 957 -12.48 30.09 16.92
C TYR A 957 -11.73 31.34 16.48
N ALA A 958 -12.00 32.49 17.12
CA ALA A 958 -11.23 33.70 16.91
C ALA A 958 -9.76 33.50 17.30
N LEU A 959 -9.49 32.95 18.48
CA LEU A 959 -8.14 32.66 18.94
C LEU A 959 -7.43 31.64 18.06
N LYS A 960 -8.10 30.59 17.60
CA LYS A 960 -7.52 29.63 16.63
C LYS A 960 -7.06 30.30 15.34
N LEU A 961 -7.81 31.28 14.85
CA LEU A 961 -7.39 32.08 13.70
C LEU A 961 -6.12 32.87 14.01
N LEU A 962 -6.02 33.54 15.17
CA LEU A 962 -4.81 34.26 15.58
C LEU A 962 -3.60 33.33 15.77
N VAL A 963 -3.80 32.14 16.34
CA VAL A 963 -2.75 31.12 16.49
C VAL A 963 -2.20 30.75 15.11
N ALA A 964 -3.09 30.37 14.18
CA ALA A 964 -2.69 29.98 12.82
C ALA A 964 -1.96 31.10 12.06
N MET A 965 -2.29 32.37 12.35
CA MET A 965 -1.60 33.51 11.74
C MET A 965 -0.21 33.79 12.32
N THR A 966 -0.03 33.57 13.63
CA THR A 966 1.21 33.91 14.36
C THR A 966 2.22 32.76 14.38
N GLU A 967 1.80 31.52 14.10
CA GLU A 967 2.66 30.32 14.15
C GLU A 967 3.77 30.32 13.07
N HIS A 968 3.54 30.94 11.91
CA HIS A 968 4.43 30.81 10.75
C HIS A 968 4.94 32.13 10.16
N ASN A 969 4.44 33.28 10.61
CA ASN A 969 4.81 34.57 10.01
C ASN A 969 5.05 35.65 11.10
N PRO A 970 6.30 36.11 11.27
CA PRO A 970 6.67 37.06 12.33
C PRO A 970 6.03 38.45 12.15
N ALA A 971 5.62 38.83 10.93
CA ALA A 971 4.94 40.09 10.69
C ALA A 971 3.55 40.13 11.35
N PHE A 972 2.83 39.01 11.41
CA PHE A 972 1.56 38.93 12.12
C PHE A 972 1.76 38.95 13.64
N THR A 973 2.83 38.35 14.14
CA THR A 973 3.20 38.43 15.57
C THR A 973 3.45 39.88 15.98
N SER A 974 4.21 40.63 15.19
CA SER A 974 4.44 42.07 15.40
C SER A 974 3.14 42.89 15.31
N LEU A 975 2.23 42.59 14.38
CA LEU A 975 0.92 43.26 14.29
C LEU A 975 0.03 43.00 15.52
N VAL A 976 0.07 41.79 16.08
CA VAL A 976 -0.65 41.48 17.33
C VAL A 976 -0.04 42.25 18.51
N GLU A 977 1.29 42.39 18.57
CA GLU A 977 1.97 43.20 19.60
C GLU A 977 1.70 44.71 19.47
N GLU A 978 1.60 45.23 18.25
CA GLU A 978 1.25 46.63 17.96
C GLU A 978 -0.24 46.93 18.21
N SER A 979 -1.08 45.89 18.30
CA SER A 979 -2.50 45.99 18.60
C SER A 979 -2.78 46.09 20.11
N LYS A 980 -3.97 46.55 20.49
CA LYS A 980 -4.42 46.59 21.90
C LYS A 980 -4.94 45.24 22.41
N LEU A 981 -4.63 44.13 21.73
CA LEU A 981 -5.18 42.82 22.08
C LEU A 981 -4.48 42.17 23.27
N ILE A 982 -3.21 42.49 23.57
CA ILE A 982 -2.48 41.82 24.66
C ILE A 982 -3.20 41.95 26.01
N PRO A 983 -3.66 43.13 26.47
CA PRO A 983 -4.47 43.24 27.68
C PRO A 983 -5.75 42.39 27.63
N VAL A 984 -6.44 42.36 26.48
CA VAL A 984 -7.67 41.58 26.28
C VAL A 984 -7.40 40.08 26.39
N LEU A 985 -6.26 39.58 25.89
CA LEU A 985 -5.88 38.17 26.03
C LEU A 985 -5.73 37.77 27.50
N PHE A 986 -5.15 38.64 28.34
CA PHE A 986 -5.05 38.39 29.78
C PHE A 986 -6.42 38.48 30.47
N GLU A 987 -7.33 39.37 30.04
CA GLU A 987 -8.72 39.38 30.51
C GLU A 987 -9.46 38.08 30.16
N VAL A 988 -9.31 37.55 28.95
CA VAL A 988 -9.91 36.27 28.53
C VAL A 988 -9.39 35.11 29.38
N ILE A 989 -8.09 35.10 29.71
CA ILE A 989 -7.51 34.10 30.62
C ILE A 989 -8.20 34.17 31.98
N LEU A 990 -8.42 35.37 32.52
CA LEU A 990 -9.08 35.57 33.82
C LEU A 990 -10.55 35.12 33.81
N GLU A 991 -11.31 35.47 32.76
CA GLU A 991 -12.72 35.08 32.64
C GLU A 991 -12.91 33.56 32.50
N HIS A 992 -11.96 32.86 31.86
CA HIS A 992 -12.06 31.42 31.60
C HIS A 992 -11.33 30.54 32.63
N GLN A 993 -10.89 31.08 33.77
CA GLN A 993 -10.27 30.29 34.85
C GLN A 993 -11.18 29.17 35.38
N GLY A 994 -12.51 29.33 35.30
CA GLY A 994 -13.46 28.27 35.67
C GLY A 994 -13.50 27.07 34.68
N SER A 995 -12.89 27.19 33.50
CA SER A 995 -12.84 26.16 32.45
C SER A 995 -11.43 26.04 31.84
N ILE A 996 -10.45 25.70 32.69
CA ILE A 996 -9.02 25.62 32.34
C ILE A 996 -8.76 24.70 31.13
N LEU A 997 -9.45 23.56 31.05
CA LEU A 997 -9.32 22.61 29.94
C LEU A 997 -10.19 22.98 28.71
N GLY A 998 -10.89 24.12 28.76
CA GLY A 998 -11.76 24.60 27.68
C GLY A 998 -10.98 25.01 26.42
N ASN A 999 -11.65 24.94 25.26
CA ASN A 999 -11.03 25.25 23.97
C ASN A 999 -10.50 26.69 23.87
N THR A 1000 -11.16 27.64 24.53
CA THR A 1000 -10.76 29.05 24.59
C THR A 1000 -9.43 29.18 25.33
N MET A 1001 -9.31 28.60 26.53
CA MET A 1001 -8.06 28.61 27.30
C MET A 1001 -6.89 27.99 26.52
N GLN A 1002 -7.10 26.83 25.90
CA GLN A 1002 -6.09 26.17 25.06
C GLN A 1002 -5.60 27.08 23.92
N SER A 1003 -6.53 27.79 23.28
CA SER A 1003 -6.22 28.64 22.13
C SER A 1003 -5.54 29.95 22.56
N VAL A 1004 -5.91 30.55 23.70
CA VAL A 1004 -5.20 31.72 24.24
C VAL A 1004 -3.78 31.35 24.66
N ILE A 1005 -3.59 30.21 25.32
CA ILE A 1005 -2.26 29.79 25.77
C ILE A 1005 -1.36 29.41 24.58
N ALA A 1006 -1.89 28.79 23.54
CA ALA A 1006 -1.15 28.55 22.29
C ALA A 1006 -0.71 29.89 21.63
N LEU A 1007 -1.59 30.90 21.61
CA LEU A 1007 -1.24 32.21 21.09
C LEU A 1007 -0.17 32.90 21.94
N LEU A 1008 -0.29 32.82 23.27
CA LEU A 1008 0.70 33.35 24.20
C LEU A 1008 2.06 32.65 24.05
N ASN A 1009 2.07 31.35 23.77
CA ASN A 1009 3.29 30.61 23.45
C ASN A 1009 3.97 31.16 22.19
N ASN A 1010 3.20 31.39 21.12
CA ASN A 1010 3.73 32.00 19.89
C ASN A 1010 4.34 33.39 20.14
N LEU A 1011 3.68 34.22 20.96
CA LEU A 1011 4.18 35.55 21.32
C LEU A 1011 5.48 35.48 22.13
N VAL A 1012 5.55 34.61 23.14
CA VAL A 1012 6.73 34.49 24.03
C VAL A 1012 7.91 33.80 23.33
N ALA A 1013 7.65 32.84 22.43
CA ALA A 1013 8.68 32.15 21.66
C ALA A 1013 9.32 33.03 20.56
N TYR A 1014 8.67 34.14 20.18
CA TYR A 1014 9.20 35.07 19.20
C TYR A 1014 10.41 35.83 19.74
N LYS A 1015 11.54 35.77 19.01
CA LYS A 1015 12.85 36.27 19.48
C LYS A 1015 12.91 37.78 19.69
N GLU A 1016 12.13 38.54 18.93
CA GLU A 1016 12.07 40.00 19.02
C GLU A 1016 10.86 40.50 19.82
N SER A 1017 10.16 39.60 20.52
CA SER A 1017 8.97 39.93 21.30
C SER A 1017 9.26 40.98 22.39
N ASN A 1018 8.29 41.87 22.60
CA ASN A 1018 8.38 42.85 23.67
C ASN A 1018 8.01 42.22 25.02
N MET A 1019 8.93 41.41 25.56
CA MET A 1019 8.76 40.71 26.84
C MET A 1019 8.41 41.66 28.00
N LYS A 1020 8.88 42.92 27.96
CA LYS A 1020 8.56 43.93 28.98
C LYS A 1020 7.06 44.20 29.06
N LEU A 1021 6.37 44.33 27.92
CA LEU A 1021 4.94 44.56 27.87
C LEU A 1021 4.14 43.35 28.40
N LEU A 1022 4.59 42.12 28.12
CA LEU A 1022 3.97 40.91 28.68
C LEU A 1022 4.18 40.81 30.20
N TYR A 1023 5.37 41.17 30.70
CA TYR A 1023 5.63 41.23 32.14
C TYR A 1023 4.77 42.29 32.85
N GLU A 1024 4.57 43.47 32.26
CA GLU A 1024 3.71 44.53 32.80
C GLU A 1024 2.23 44.09 32.95
N GLN A 1025 1.75 43.20 32.08
CA GLN A 1025 0.39 42.62 32.18
C GLN A 1025 0.29 41.45 33.18
N GLY A 1026 1.38 41.08 33.85
CA GLY A 1026 1.37 40.05 34.89
C GLY A 1026 1.56 38.62 34.36
N LEU A 1027 2.26 38.43 33.24
CA LEU A 1027 2.61 37.12 32.65
C LEU A 1027 3.06 36.10 33.69
N VAL A 1028 4.03 36.47 34.55
CA VAL A 1028 4.60 35.58 35.59
C VAL A 1028 3.51 35.03 36.51
N ARG A 1029 2.62 35.89 37.00
CA ARG A 1029 1.56 35.50 37.94
C ARG A 1029 0.56 34.54 37.27
N HIS A 1030 0.17 34.82 36.02
CA HIS A 1030 -0.82 34.03 35.30
C HIS A 1030 -0.27 32.64 34.94
N ILE A 1031 0.97 32.58 34.44
CA ILE A 1031 1.64 31.31 34.12
C ILE A 1031 1.85 30.46 35.38
N CYS A 1032 2.23 31.07 36.52
CA CYS A 1032 2.30 30.33 37.78
C CYS A 1032 0.96 29.71 38.20
N SER A 1033 -0.13 30.50 38.19
CA SER A 1033 -1.47 30.02 38.58
C SER A 1033 -1.93 28.88 37.67
N LEU A 1034 -1.81 29.07 36.35
CA LEU A 1034 -2.27 28.10 35.36
C LEU A 1034 -1.45 26.80 35.38
N LEU A 1035 -0.12 26.89 35.57
CA LEU A 1035 0.72 25.70 35.73
C LEU A 1035 0.34 24.91 36.98
N ILE A 1036 0.08 25.58 38.11
CA ILE A 1036 -0.35 24.94 39.36
C ILE A 1036 -1.68 24.22 39.16
N GLU A 1037 -2.68 24.92 38.63
CA GLU A 1037 -4.02 24.35 38.44
C GLU A 1037 -4.05 23.24 37.38
N THR A 1038 -3.34 23.40 36.26
CA THR A 1038 -3.27 22.39 35.19
C THR A 1038 -2.51 21.14 35.64
N SER A 1039 -1.44 21.31 36.41
CA SER A 1039 -0.67 20.17 36.95
C SER A 1039 -1.46 19.40 38.00
N ALA A 1040 -2.26 20.08 38.83
CA ALA A 1040 -3.17 19.43 39.77
C ALA A 1040 -4.19 18.54 39.03
N LEU A 1041 -4.74 19.01 37.90
CA LEU A 1041 -5.64 18.22 37.05
C LEU A 1041 -4.94 17.07 36.32
N TYR A 1042 -3.66 17.23 35.99
CA TYR A 1042 -2.84 16.19 35.34
C TYR A 1042 -2.49 15.05 36.31
N LEU A 1043 -2.17 15.39 37.56
CA LEU A 1043 -1.77 14.44 38.60
C LEU A 1043 -2.98 13.73 39.28
N ASP A 1044 -4.22 14.17 39.00
CA ASP A 1044 -5.44 13.53 39.49
C ASP A 1044 -5.74 12.21 38.74
N MET A 1045 -5.53 11.08 39.44
CA MET A 1045 -5.57 9.72 38.90
C MET A 1045 -6.97 9.23 38.46
N ASP A 1046 -8.04 9.91 38.87
CA ASP A 1046 -9.41 9.38 38.75
C ASP A 1046 -10.10 9.69 37.39
N ASN A 1047 -9.48 10.49 36.50
CA ASN A 1047 -10.19 11.02 35.31
C ASN A 1047 -9.41 10.93 33.99
N LYS A 1048 -9.30 9.70 33.43
CA LYS A 1048 -8.51 9.39 32.20
C LYS A 1048 -8.83 10.22 30.94
N ASN A 1049 -10.03 10.79 30.82
CA ASN A 1049 -10.41 11.61 29.65
C ASN A 1049 -9.82 13.03 29.69
N ASN A 1050 -9.58 13.58 30.89
CA ASN A 1050 -9.03 14.93 31.06
C ASN A 1050 -7.51 14.97 30.86
N ILE A 1051 -6.84 13.83 31.01
CA ILE A 1051 -5.37 13.71 30.90
C ILE A 1051 -4.88 14.20 29.53
N LYS A 1052 -5.49 13.78 28.42
CA LYS A 1052 -5.02 14.18 27.08
C LYS A 1052 -5.10 15.69 26.84
N THR A 1053 -6.17 16.34 27.27
CA THR A 1053 -6.37 17.79 27.15
C THR A 1053 -5.50 18.57 28.14
N ALA A 1054 -5.28 18.01 29.33
CA ALA A 1054 -4.35 18.57 30.31
C ALA A 1054 -2.90 18.49 29.80
N ASN A 1055 -2.50 17.41 29.13
CA ASN A 1055 -1.16 17.25 28.55
C ASN A 1055 -0.83 18.33 27.53
N ALA A 1056 -1.74 18.58 26.58
CA ALA A 1056 -1.51 19.58 25.53
C ALA A 1056 -1.35 21.01 26.11
N LEU A 1057 -2.16 21.35 27.11
CA LEU A 1057 -2.07 22.64 27.80
C LEU A 1057 -0.80 22.74 28.64
N LEU A 1058 -0.50 21.68 29.39
CA LEU A 1058 0.67 21.60 30.26
C LEU A 1058 1.96 21.74 29.44
N PHE A 1059 2.04 21.08 28.28
CA PHE A 1059 3.16 21.22 27.37
C PHE A 1059 3.34 22.68 26.91
N SER A 1060 2.25 23.32 26.44
CA SER A 1060 2.30 24.72 26.00
C SER A 1060 2.71 25.69 27.12
N LEU A 1061 2.25 25.45 28.35
CA LEU A 1061 2.63 26.25 29.53
C LEU A 1061 4.10 26.04 29.94
N LEU A 1062 4.58 24.80 29.85
CA LEU A 1062 5.99 24.46 30.12
C LEU A 1062 6.93 25.07 29.07
N ASP A 1063 6.53 25.12 27.81
CA ASP A 1063 7.27 25.80 26.74
C ASP A 1063 7.35 27.32 26.97
N ILE A 1064 6.25 27.95 27.38
CA ILE A 1064 6.25 29.38 27.77
C ILE A 1064 7.22 29.61 28.92
N LEU A 1065 7.16 28.77 29.97
CA LEU A 1065 8.07 28.83 31.11
C LEU A 1065 9.53 28.69 30.67
N GLN A 1066 9.82 27.73 29.77
CA GLN A 1066 11.16 27.53 29.25
C GLN A 1066 11.66 28.77 28.50
N CYS A 1067 10.83 29.37 27.66
CA CYS A 1067 11.17 30.58 26.91
C CYS A 1067 11.45 31.77 27.86
N MET A 1068 10.62 31.97 28.89
CA MET A 1068 10.83 32.99 29.92
C MET A 1068 12.16 32.78 30.68
N LEU A 1069 12.48 31.54 31.04
CA LEU A 1069 13.71 31.19 31.74
C LEU A 1069 14.95 31.33 30.85
N ILE A 1070 14.86 30.98 29.56
CA ILE A 1070 15.93 31.20 28.58
C ILE A 1070 16.17 32.69 28.41
N HIS A 1071 15.11 33.50 28.22
CA HIS A 1071 15.22 34.95 28.11
C HIS A 1071 15.96 35.52 29.32
N THR A 1072 15.51 35.19 30.53
CA THR A 1072 16.14 35.63 31.79
C THR A 1072 17.60 35.18 31.89
N SER A 1073 17.89 33.90 31.59
CA SER A 1073 19.26 33.37 31.61
C SER A 1073 20.18 34.05 30.60
N THR A 1074 19.68 34.39 29.41
CA THR A 1074 20.47 35.08 28.39
C THR A 1074 20.78 36.53 28.79
N VAL A 1075 19.83 37.25 29.37
CA VAL A 1075 20.04 38.61 29.89
C VAL A 1075 21.08 38.58 31.02
N VAL A 1076 20.90 37.71 32.02
CA VAL A 1076 21.84 37.56 33.15
C VAL A 1076 23.24 37.12 32.69
N ARG A 1077 23.34 36.22 31.71
CA ARG A 1077 24.64 35.79 31.16
C ARG A 1077 25.34 36.92 30.42
N ARG A 1078 24.60 37.70 29.62
CA ARG A 1078 25.14 38.87 28.90
C ARG A 1078 25.65 39.94 29.87
N THR A 1079 24.91 40.22 30.94
CA THR A 1079 25.35 41.19 31.97
C THR A 1079 26.57 40.70 32.75
N LEU A 1080 26.61 39.41 33.16
CA LEU A 1080 27.79 38.82 33.81
C LEU A 1080 29.03 38.77 32.90
N GLN A 1081 28.85 38.56 31.59
CA GLN A 1081 29.94 38.61 30.61
C GLN A 1081 30.43 40.03 30.37
N ALA A 1082 29.52 41.01 30.27
CA ALA A 1082 29.88 42.42 30.16
C ALA A 1082 30.66 42.91 31.40
N GLN A 1083 30.24 42.48 32.60
CA GLN A 1083 30.92 42.76 33.87
C GLN A 1083 32.35 42.18 33.89
N LYS A 1084 32.55 40.95 33.39
CA LYS A 1084 33.90 40.35 33.26
C LYS A 1084 34.79 41.05 32.24
N ASN A 1085 34.19 41.66 31.21
CA ASN A 1085 34.90 42.35 30.14
C ASN A 1085 35.11 43.86 30.41
N GLY A 1086 34.74 44.37 31.59
CA GLY A 1086 34.92 45.78 31.97
C GLY A 1086 33.98 46.77 31.26
N ALA A 1087 33.00 46.28 30.50
CA ALA A 1087 31.93 47.10 29.94
C ALA A 1087 30.80 47.20 30.96
N GLY A 1088 30.32 48.41 31.27
CA GLY A 1088 29.17 48.63 32.15
C GLY A 1088 27.90 48.02 31.53
N GLY A 1089 27.67 46.74 31.77
CA GLY A 1089 26.40 46.08 31.47
C GLY A 1089 25.30 46.64 32.37
N ASP A 1090 24.06 46.61 31.90
CA ASP A 1090 22.89 47.10 32.64
C ASP A 1090 22.52 46.13 33.78
N ILE A 1091 23.34 46.15 34.84
CA ILE A 1091 23.22 45.26 36.00
C ILE A 1091 21.84 45.43 36.67
N GLN A 1092 21.36 46.67 36.72
CA GLN A 1092 20.05 47.00 37.30
C GLN A 1092 18.91 46.30 36.54
N ALA A 1093 18.92 46.32 35.20
CA ALA A 1093 17.88 45.66 34.41
C ALA A 1093 17.88 44.13 34.61
N ALA A 1094 19.04 43.51 34.81
CA ALA A 1094 19.12 42.08 35.11
C ALA A 1094 18.65 41.75 36.53
N GLU A 1095 18.96 42.59 37.53
CA GLU A 1095 18.47 42.45 38.90
C GLU A 1095 16.94 42.63 38.98
N ASP A 1096 16.40 43.65 38.32
CA ASP A 1096 14.96 43.90 38.24
C ASP A 1096 14.24 42.72 37.56
N LEU A 1097 14.82 42.15 36.50
CA LEU A 1097 14.25 40.97 35.81
C LEU A 1097 14.28 39.71 36.68
N LEU A 1098 15.32 39.52 37.50
CA LEU A 1098 15.38 38.43 38.48
C LEU A 1098 14.34 38.63 39.59
N LEU A 1099 14.08 39.87 40.02
CA LEU A 1099 13.05 40.18 41.00
C LEU A 1099 11.63 39.92 40.45
N VAL A 1100 11.36 40.34 39.21
CA VAL A 1100 10.06 40.11 38.54
C VAL A 1100 9.77 38.62 38.37
N ASN A 1101 10.77 37.82 38.03
CA ASN A 1101 10.63 36.38 37.84
C ASN A 1101 10.78 35.56 39.13
N LYS A 1102 11.02 36.19 40.29
CA LYS A 1102 11.16 35.50 41.57
C LYS A 1102 9.99 34.54 41.89
N PRO A 1103 8.70 34.87 41.65
CA PRO A 1103 7.59 33.95 41.92
C PRO A 1103 7.64 32.62 41.15
N LEU A 1104 8.46 32.51 40.08
CA LEU A 1104 8.65 31.24 39.39
C LEU A 1104 9.32 30.18 40.30
N THR A 1105 10.01 30.58 41.38
CA THR A 1105 10.62 29.63 42.34
C THR A 1105 9.59 28.75 43.05
N ASP A 1106 8.34 29.21 43.15
CA ASP A 1106 7.26 28.44 43.75
C ASP A 1106 6.92 27.19 42.92
N LEU A 1107 7.25 27.20 41.62
CA LEU A 1107 7.04 26.07 40.70
C LEU A 1107 8.09 24.96 40.85
N ILE A 1108 9.17 25.14 41.63
CA ILE A 1108 10.23 24.13 41.77
C ILE A 1108 9.67 22.79 42.25
N SER A 1109 8.86 22.81 43.32
CA SER A 1109 8.25 21.60 43.89
C SER A 1109 7.34 20.91 42.87
N LEU A 1110 6.52 21.69 42.17
CA LEU A 1110 5.61 21.20 41.13
C LEU A 1110 6.37 20.57 39.95
N LEU A 1111 7.45 21.20 39.47
CA LEU A 1111 8.27 20.66 38.39
C LEU A 1111 8.91 19.33 38.79
N ILE A 1112 9.30 19.15 40.06
CA ILE A 1112 9.83 17.88 40.58
C ILE A 1112 8.75 16.79 40.55
N GLN A 1113 7.51 17.12 40.94
CA GLN A 1113 6.36 16.21 40.90
C GLN A 1113 5.95 15.81 39.46
N LEU A 1114 6.27 16.61 38.45
CA LEU A 1114 6.01 16.28 37.04
C LEU A 1114 7.09 15.38 36.39
N LEU A 1115 8.27 15.25 36.99
CA LEU A 1115 9.37 14.45 36.43
C LEU A 1115 9.05 12.94 36.28
N PRO A 1116 8.28 12.29 37.17
CA PRO A 1116 7.88 10.89 37.01
C PRO A 1116 6.88 10.61 35.87
N SER A 1117 6.49 11.62 35.08
CA SER A 1117 5.56 11.48 33.95
C SER A 1117 5.98 10.38 32.95
N GLU A 1118 5.00 9.59 32.47
CA GLU A 1118 5.20 8.60 31.40
C GLU A 1118 5.46 9.27 30.02
N ASP A 1119 5.05 10.53 29.86
CA ASP A 1119 5.24 11.32 28.65
C ASP A 1119 6.69 11.89 28.58
N PRO A 1120 7.48 11.50 27.56
CA PRO A 1120 8.88 11.92 27.45
C PRO A 1120 9.05 13.43 27.23
N GLU A 1121 8.09 14.10 26.56
CA GLU A 1121 8.18 15.53 26.25
C GLU A 1121 8.01 16.38 27.53
N ILE A 1122 7.05 16.01 28.38
CA ILE A 1122 6.83 16.66 29.68
C ILE A 1122 8.06 16.49 30.58
N PHE A 1123 8.67 15.30 30.63
CA PHE A 1123 9.89 15.06 31.38
C PHE A 1123 11.06 15.93 30.88
N GLU A 1124 11.25 16.01 29.57
CA GLU A 1124 12.36 16.77 28.98
C GLU A 1124 12.23 18.27 29.24
N VAL A 1125 11.07 18.86 28.99
CA VAL A 1125 10.86 20.31 29.19
C VAL A 1125 10.88 20.65 30.69
N SER A 1126 10.24 19.84 31.55
CA SER A 1126 10.22 20.07 32.99
C SER A 1126 11.61 19.98 33.61
N SER A 1127 12.42 18.99 33.21
CA SER A 1127 13.80 18.83 33.71
C SER A 1127 14.73 19.98 33.28
N ARG A 1128 14.56 20.50 32.05
CA ARG A 1128 15.27 21.69 31.56
C ARG A 1128 14.86 22.94 32.32
N CYS A 1129 13.56 23.17 32.48
CA CYS A 1129 13.03 24.31 33.25
C CYS A 1129 13.56 24.29 34.69
N LEU A 1130 13.46 23.14 35.37
CA LEU A 1130 13.97 22.94 36.72
C LEU A 1130 15.47 23.24 36.81
N SER A 1131 16.26 22.78 35.84
CA SER A 1131 17.70 23.02 35.81
C SER A 1131 18.05 24.50 35.70
N VAL A 1132 17.40 25.24 34.79
CA VAL A 1132 17.66 26.67 34.59
C VAL A 1132 17.21 27.47 35.81
N LEU A 1133 16.04 27.14 36.37
CA LEU A 1133 15.46 27.85 37.50
C LEU A 1133 16.33 27.68 38.77
N VAL A 1134 16.80 26.47 39.04
CA VAL A 1134 17.73 26.18 40.15
C VAL A 1134 19.12 26.80 39.94
N GLN A 1135 19.58 26.94 38.69
CA GLN A 1135 20.82 27.67 38.38
C GLN A 1135 20.70 29.17 38.68
N LEU A 1136 19.57 29.78 38.31
CA LEU A 1136 19.32 31.22 38.50
C LEU A 1136 19.06 31.59 39.96
N TYR A 1137 18.24 30.81 40.69
CA TYR A 1137 17.74 31.21 42.03
C TYR A 1137 18.25 30.35 43.19
N GLY A 1138 19.03 29.29 42.95
CA GLY A 1138 19.68 28.55 44.03
C GLY A 1138 18.73 27.84 45.01
N GLY A 1139 17.51 27.48 44.61
CA GLY A 1139 16.59 26.72 45.47
C GLY A 1139 15.99 27.53 46.63
N ASP A 1140 15.57 28.77 46.38
CA ASP A 1140 14.93 29.68 47.36
C ASP A 1140 13.55 29.16 47.89
N ASN A 1141 13.04 28.04 47.38
CA ASN A 1141 11.77 27.43 47.80
C ASN A 1141 11.98 26.35 48.87
N ALA A 1142 11.35 26.53 50.04
CA ALA A 1142 11.51 25.67 51.22
C ALA A 1142 11.05 24.21 51.01
N ASP A 1143 10.13 23.96 50.08
CA ASP A 1143 9.55 22.62 49.85
C ASP A 1143 10.29 21.81 48.75
N SER A 1144 11.38 22.35 48.19
CA SER A 1144 12.13 21.72 47.09
C SER A 1144 12.72 20.35 47.45
N MET A 1145 12.99 20.12 48.74
CA MET A 1145 13.51 18.85 49.28
C MET A 1145 12.54 18.25 50.32
N SER A 1146 11.23 18.34 50.08
CA SER A 1146 10.23 17.63 50.88
C SER A 1146 10.40 16.09 50.74
N PRO A 1147 9.89 15.27 51.69
CA PRO A 1147 9.98 13.81 51.60
C PRO A 1147 9.45 13.23 50.28
N GLU A 1148 8.30 13.73 49.81
CA GLU A 1148 7.69 13.33 48.55
C GLU A 1148 8.57 13.65 47.32
N ASN A 1149 9.19 14.84 47.30
CA ASN A 1149 10.10 15.24 46.22
C ASN A 1149 11.40 14.43 46.23
N MET A 1150 11.91 14.06 47.41
CA MET A 1150 13.09 13.21 47.53
C MET A 1150 12.82 11.78 47.06
N ASP A 1151 11.62 11.25 47.32
CA ASP A 1151 11.19 9.94 46.81
C ASP A 1151 11.06 9.94 45.29
N ASN A 1152 10.50 11.00 44.69
CA ASN A 1152 10.45 11.17 43.24
C ASN A 1152 11.86 11.18 42.60
N PHE A 1153 12.82 11.91 43.19
CA PHE A 1153 14.21 11.86 42.73
C PHE A 1153 14.84 10.47 42.87
N ALA A 1154 14.54 9.76 43.96
CA ALA A 1154 15.06 8.41 44.22
C ALA A 1154 14.53 7.40 43.18
N GLU A 1155 13.25 7.48 42.85
CA GLU A 1155 12.62 6.65 41.83
C GLU A 1155 13.19 6.95 40.44
N LEU A 1156 13.35 8.22 40.08
CA LEU A 1156 13.88 8.65 38.79
C LEU A 1156 15.33 8.23 38.55
N LEU A 1157 16.17 8.33 39.58
CA LEU A 1157 17.57 7.86 39.51
C LEU A 1157 17.66 6.33 39.33
N LYS A 1158 16.66 5.57 39.78
CA LYS A 1158 16.56 4.11 39.58
C LYS A 1158 15.98 3.75 38.22
N SER A 1159 14.96 4.47 37.76
CA SER A 1159 14.20 4.12 36.54
C SER A 1159 14.90 4.59 35.26
N LYS A 1160 15.58 5.75 35.27
CA LYS A 1160 16.26 6.30 34.09
C LYS A 1160 17.64 5.69 33.90
N LYS A 1161 17.94 5.22 32.68
CA LYS A 1161 19.22 4.58 32.31
C LYS A 1161 20.14 5.47 31.46
N ASP A 1162 19.68 6.62 30.97
CA ASP A 1162 20.51 7.53 30.19
C ASP A 1162 21.46 8.32 31.13
N PRO A 1163 22.80 8.23 30.94
CA PRO A 1163 23.76 8.96 31.75
C PRO A 1163 23.63 10.49 31.64
N LYS A 1164 23.08 11.04 30.54
CA LYS A 1164 22.87 12.49 30.39
C LYS A 1164 21.76 13.00 31.30
N GLU A 1165 20.66 12.26 31.39
CA GLU A 1165 19.51 12.58 32.25
C GLU A 1165 19.87 12.42 33.72
N GLN A 1166 20.54 11.33 34.08
CA GLN A 1166 21.05 11.12 35.45
C GLN A 1166 22.01 12.24 35.85
N LYS A 1167 22.90 12.69 34.96
CA LYS A 1167 23.81 13.81 35.21
C LYS A 1167 23.08 15.13 35.43
N LEU A 1168 22.02 15.40 34.68
CA LEU A 1168 21.20 16.60 34.84
C LEU A 1168 20.53 16.60 36.23
N LEU A 1169 19.89 15.49 36.61
CA LEU A 1169 19.23 15.33 37.90
C LEU A 1169 20.22 15.48 39.07
N LEU A 1170 21.39 14.83 39.00
CA LEU A 1170 22.42 14.96 40.02
C LEU A 1170 22.95 16.40 40.16
N ARG A 1171 23.08 17.15 39.06
CA ARG A 1171 23.45 18.57 39.11
C ARG A 1171 22.38 19.43 39.79
N VAL A 1172 21.11 19.16 39.54
CA VAL A 1172 19.99 19.84 40.19
C VAL A 1172 20.02 19.56 41.70
N ILE A 1173 20.10 18.28 42.11
CA ILE A 1173 20.17 17.87 43.52
C ILE A 1173 21.37 18.54 44.20
N LYS A 1174 22.56 18.47 43.60
CA LYS A 1174 23.77 19.11 44.13
C LYS A 1174 23.57 20.62 44.33
N ARG A 1175 22.96 21.31 43.36
CA ARG A 1175 22.73 22.76 43.45
C ARG A 1175 21.71 23.10 44.54
N LEU A 1176 20.63 22.33 44.70
CA LEU A 1176 19.62 22.54 45.73
C LEU A 1176 20.17 22.42 47.15
N ILE A 1177 21.03 21.44 47.41
CA ILE A 1177 21.61 21.20 48.75
C ILE A 1177 22.81 22.10 49.06
N THR A 1178 23.54 22.58 48.06
CA THR A 1178 24.69 23.48 48.25
C THR A 1178 24.28 24.94 48.42
N SER A 1179 23.09 25.30 47.94
CA SER A 1179 22.63 26.69 47.94
C SER A 1179 21.75 27.03 49.15
N ASN A 1180 21.18 26.04 49.84
CA ASN A 1180 20.32 26.24 51.01
C ASN A 1180 20.58 25.17 52.09
N GLU A 1181 21.07 25.59 53.26
CA GLU A 1181 21.43 24.68 54.36
C GLU A 1181 20.23 23.87 54.89
N LYS A 1182 19.01 24.42 54.85
CA LYS A 1182 17.79 23.72 55.30
C LYS A 1182 17.48 22.48 54.45
N HIS A 1183 17.79 22.55 53.16
CA HIS A 1183 17.63 21.41 52.24
C HIS A 1183 18.62 20.29 52.54
N LEU A 1184 19.84 20.66 52.93
CA LEU A 1184 20.86 19.69 53.36
C LEU A 1184 20.46 19.02 54.68
N GLU A 1185 19.90 19.77 55.63
CA GLU A 1185 19.36 19.21 56.88
C GLU A 1185 18.16 18.29 56.65
N SER A 1186 17.25 18.65 55.75
CA SER A 1186 16.09 17.82 55.39
C SER A 1186 16.50 16.51 54.72
N LEU A 1187 17.46 16.55 53.78
CA LEU A 1187 18.03 15.35 53.14
C LEU A 1187 18.67 14.40 54.16
N LYS A 1188 19.36 14.93 55.18
CA LYS A 1188 19.97 14.14 56.26
C LYS A 1188 18.92 13.48 57.17
N LYS A 1189 17.78 14.13 57.39
CA LYS A 1189 16.76 13.69 58.33
C LYS A 1189 15.77 12.70 57.72
N ASP A 1190 15.27 13.02 56.52
CA ASP A 1190 14.10 12.35 55.92
C ASP A 1190 14.39 11.74 54.53
N GLY A 1191 15.62 11.84 54.00
CA GLY A 1191 15.96 11.46 52.61
C GLY A 1191 16.60 10.09 52.40
N ALA A 1192 16.32 9.11 53.27
CA ALA A 1192 16.98 7.79 53.26
C ALA A 1192 16.85 7.04 51.91
N ALA A 1193 15.71 7.14 51.23
CA ALA A 1193 15.47 6.49 49.93
C ALA A 1193 16.33 7.08 48.81
N LEU A 1194 16.53 8.40 48.83
CA LEU A 1194 17.38 9.11 47.87
C LEU A 1194 18.86 8.81 48.10
N ILE A 1195 19.30 8.79 49.36
CA ILE A 1195 20.67 8.42 49.74
C ILE A 1195 21.00 6.99 49.30
N HIS A 1196 20.14 6.02 49.58
CA HIS A 1196 20.32 4.63 49.13
C HIS A 1196 20.38 4.53 47.58
N SER A 1197 19.63 5.37 46.87
CA SER A 1197 19.65 5.39 45.41
C SER A 1197 20.96 5.98 44.87
N LEU A 1198 21.52 6.99 45.55
CA LEU A 1198 22.84 7.56 45.24
C LEU A 1198 23.97 6.56 45.52
N GLU A 1199 23.90 5.81 46.62
CA GLU A 1199 24.86 4.75 46.96
C GLU A 1199 24.84 3.61 45.93
N ALA A 1200 23.66 3.22 45.45
CA ALA A 1200 23.50 2.20 44.41
C ALA A 1200 24.13 2.60 43.06
N LEU A 1201 24.27 3.89 42.78
CA LEU A 1201 24.95 4.41 41.59
C LEU A 1201 26.49 4.36 41.71
N VAL A 1202 27.04 4.03 42.89
CA VAL A 1202 28.48 3.96 43.17
C VAL A 1202 28.91 2.51 43.46
N PRO A 1203 29.27 1.71 42.45
CA PRO A 1203 29.75 0.34 42.68
C PRO A 1203 31.18 0.32 43.24
N PRO A 1204 31.56 -0.72 44.02
CA PRO A 1204 32.83 -0.80 44.76
C PRO A 1204 34.10 -0.88 43.89
N SER A 1205 33.98 -1.10 42.58
CA SER A 1205 35.10 -1.27 41.64
C SER A 1205 34.87 -0.58 40.29
N SER A 1206 34.53 0.71 40.29
CA SER A 1206 34.38 1.50 39.05
C SER A 1206 35.56 2.43 38.76
N PRO A 1207 35.97 2.60 37.48
CA PRO A 1207 37.03 3.53 37.09
C PRO A 1207 36.62 5.00 37.31
N GLN A 1208 37.59 5.85 37.64
CA GLN A 1208 37.40 7.27 38.01
C GLN A 1208 36.80 8.16 36.91
N ASP A 1209 36.63 7.68 35.67
CA ASP A 1209 36.23 8.48 34.51
C ASP A 1209 34.72 8.60 34.26
N ASN A 1210 33.85 7.95 35.07
CA ASN A 1210 32.41 8.09 34.89
C ASN A 1210 31.85 9.31 35.64
N THR A 1211 31.53 10.39 34.90
CA THR A 1211 31.07 11.67 35.47
C THR A 1211 29.78 11.59 36.32
N VAL A 1212 28.94 10.58 36.10
CA VAL A 1212 27.73 10.33 36.93
C VAL A 1212 28.13 9.81 38.31
N VAL A 1213 29.08 8.87 38.37
CA VAL A 1213 29.62 8.29 39.61
C VAL A 1213 30.36 9.35 40.42
N SER A 1214 31.13 10.23 39.75
CA SER A 1214 31.82 11.36 40.40
C SER A 1214 30.83 12.34 41.05
N LEU A 1215 29.76 12.75 40.36
CA LEU A 1215 28.75 13.65 40.91
C LEU A 1215 27.97 13.01 42.07
N ALA A 1216 27.63 11.72 41.97
CA ALA A 1216 26.96 11.00 43.06
C ALA A 1216 27.84 10.93 44.31
N LYS A 1217 29.15 10.66 44.17
CA LYS A 1217 30.11 10.67 45.28
C LYS A 1217 30.22 12.05 45.93
N GLU A 1218 30.34 13.12 45.13
CA GLU A 1218 30.40 14.49 45.65
C GLU A 1218 29.15 14.85 46.47
N ILE A 1219 27.95 14.41 46.04
CA ILE A 1219 26.71 14.64 46.79
C ILE A 1219 26.71 13.87 48.11
N ILE A 1220 27.14 12.60 48.11
CA ILE A 1220 27.24 11.77 49.32
C ILE A 1220 28.24 12.38 50.33
N GLU A 1221 29.38 12.90 49.83
CA GLU A 1221 30.38 13.60 50.65
C GLU A 1221 29.81 14.87 51.30
N ILE A 1222 29.02 15.67 50.56
CA ILE A 1222 28.34 16.87 51.09
C ILE A 1222 27.33 16.50 52.20
N VAL A 1223 26.68 15.34 52.09
CA VAL A 1223 25.69 14.84 53.08
C VAL A 1223 26.38 14.25 54.32
N GLY A 1224 27.65 13.87 54.25
CA GLY A 1224 28.42 13.38 55.40
C GLY A 1224 28.18 11.90 55.74
N HIS A 1225 27.65 11.10 54.82
CA HIS A 1225 27.53 9.65 54.96
C HIS A 1225 28.81 8.97 54.44
N GLN A 1226 29.79 8.72 55.32
CA GLN A 1226 30.88 7.77 55.03
C GLN A 1226 30.55 6.43 55.70
N LYS A 1227 30.19 5.43 54.91
CA LYS A 1227 30.31 4.01 55.27
C LYS A 1227 30.89 3.22 54.13
#